data_AF-H2QP30-F1
#
_entry.id   AF-H2QP30-F1
#
_cell.length_a   1.000
_cell.length_b   1.000
_cell.length_c   1.000
_cell.angle_alpha   90.00
_cell.angle_beta   90.00
_cell.angle_gamma   90.00
#
_symmetry.space_group_name_H-M   'P 1'
#
loop_
_entity.id
_entity.type
_entity.pdbx_description
1 polymer ?
#
loop_
_entity_poly.entity_id
_entity_poly.type
_entity_poly.pdbx_seq_one_letter_code
_entity_poly.pdbx_strand_id
1 'polypeptide(L)'
;MRPLRPRAALLALLASLLAAPPVAPAEAPHLVQVDAARALWPLRRFWRSTGFCPPLPHSQADQYVLSWDQQLNLAYVGAVPHRGIKQVRTHWLLELVTTRRSTGRGLSYNFTHLDGYLDLLRENQLLPGFELMGSASGHFTDFEDKQQVFEWKDLVSSLARRYIGRYGLAHVSKWNFETWNEPDHHDFDNVSMTMQGFLNYYDACSEGLRAASPALRLGGPGDSFHTSPRSPLSWGLLRHCHDGTNFFTGEAGVRLDYISLHRKGARSSISILEQEKVVAQQIRQLFPKFADTPIYNDEADPLVGWSLPQPWRADVTYAAMVVKVIAQHQNLLLANTTSAFPYALLSNDNAFLSYHPHPFAQRTLTARFQVNNTRPPHVQLLRKPVLTAMGLLALLDEEQLWAEVSQAGTVLDSNHTVGVLASAHRPQGPADAWRAAVLIYASDDTRAHPNRSVAVTLRLRGVPPGPGLVYVTRYLDNGLCSPDGEWRRLGRPVFPTAEQFRRMRAAEDPVAAAPRPLPAGGRLTLRPALRLPSLLLVHVCARPEKAPGQVTRLRALPLTQGQLVLVWSDEHVGSKCLWTYEIQFSQDGKAYTPISRKPSTFNLFVFSPDTGAVSGSYRVRALDYWARPGPFSDPVPYLEVPVPRGPPSPGNP
;
A
#
# COMPACT_ATOMS: atom_id res chain seq x y z
N MET A 1 -5.80 92.08 24.96
CA MET A 1 -6.33 91.16 26.00
C MET A 1 -7.23 90.14 25.32
N ARG A 2 -7.10 88.86 25.68
CA ARG A 2 -7.85 87.69 25.17
C ARG A 2 -9.39 87.88 25.32
N PRO A 3 -10.24 87.22 24.50
CA PRO A 3 -10.56 85.81 24.75
C PRO A 3 -10.48 84.85 23.56
N LEU A 4 -10.35 83.58 23.97
CA LEU A 4 -10.16 82.34 23.24
C LEU A 4 -11.29 81.99 22.26
N ARG A 5 -10.90 81.47 21.08
CA ARG A 5 -11.77 80.65 20.20
C ARG A 5 -11.78 79.20 20.71
N PRO A 6 -12.93 78.51 20.82
CA PRO A 6 -12.94 77.07 21.04
C PRO A 6 -12.68 76.31 19.73
N ARG A 7 -11.78 75.33 19.82
CA ARG A 7 -11.44 74.37 18.76
C ARG A 7 -12.60 73.40 18.54
N ALA A 8 -13.27 73.48 17.40
CA ALA A 8 -14.09 72.39 16.86
C ALA A 8 -13.14 71.38 16.18
N ALA A 9 -12.67 70.39 16.94
CA ALA A 9 -11.89 69.27 16.40
C ALA A 9 -12.04 68.06 17.33
N LEU A 10 -13.21 67.43 17.35
CA LEU A 10 -13.36 66.07 17.92
C LEU A 10 -14.73 65.47 17.56
N LEU A 11 -14.98 65.15 16.28
CA LEU A 11 -16.15 64.32 15.90
C LEU A 11 -16.04 63.71 14.49
N ALA A 12 -14.83 63.38 14.04
CA ALA A 12 -14.60 62.69 12.76
C ALA A 12 -13.51 61.60 12.84
N LEU A 13 -13.34 60.98 14.01
CA LEU A 13 -12.31 59.93 14.21
C LEU A 13 -12.74 58.82 15.18
N LEU A 14 -14.02 58.44 15.13
CA LEU A 14 -14.57 57.33 15.93
C LEU A 14 -15.56 56.44 15.15
N ALA A 15 -15.57 56.49 13.82
CA ALA A 15 -16.44 55.67 12.96
C ALA A 15 -15.66 54.72 12.01
N SER A 16 -14.37 54.50 12.25
CA SER A 16 -13.52 53.62 11.41
C SER A 16 -12.83 52.49 12.18
N LEU A 17 -13.21 52.24 13.45
CA LEU A 17 -12.69 51.15 14.28
C LEU A 17 -13.87 50.42 14.92
N LEU A 18 -14.63 49.62 14.14
CA LEU A 18 -15.50 48.53 14.63
C LEU A 18 -16.17 47.72 13.48
N ALA A 19 -15.59 47.70 12.27
CA ALA A 19 -15.97 46.69 11.29
C ALA A 19 -15.14 45.43 11.56
N ALA A 20 -15.62 44.60 12.49
CA ALA A 20 -15.15 43.22 12.55
C ALA A 20 -15.37 42.58 11.16
N PRO A 21 -14.41 41.84 10.60
CA PRO A 21 -14.65 41.12 9.36
C PRO A 21 -15.88 40.23 9.56
N PRO A 22 -16.76 40.08 8.56
CA PRO A 22 -17.92 39.23 8.67
C PRO A 22 -17.44 37.83 9.06
N VAL A 23 -17.86 37.35 10.24
CA VAL A 23 -17.69 35.96 10.65
C VAL A 23 -18.39 35.14 9.58
N ALA A 24 -17.62 34.43 8.75
CA ALA A 24 -18.19 33.52 7.77
C ALA A 24 -19.18 32.59 8.50
N PRO A 25 -20.39 32.37 7.97
CA PRO A 25 -21.35 31.47 8.60
C PRO A 25 -20.66 30.12 8.83
N ALA A 26 -20.66 29.64 10.07
CA ALA A 26 -20.05 28.37 10.41
C ALA A 26 -20.71 27.28 9.54
N GLU A 27 -19.92 26.64 8.66
CA GLU A 27 -20.40 25.52 7.85
C GLU A 27 -21.05 24.48 8.78
N ALA A 28 -22.24 24.00 8.40
CA ALA A 28 -22.91 22.96 9.17
C ALA A 28 -21.97 21.75 9.34
N PRO A 29 -21.89 21.14 10.54
CA PRO A 29 -20.98 20.03 10.78
C PRO A 29 -21.38 18.82 9.94
N HIS A 30 -20.41 18.04 9.50
CA HIS A 30 -20.65 16.74 8.89
C HIS A 30 -21.08 15.75 9.98
N LEU A 31 -22.28 15.18 9.84
CA LEU A 31 -22.78 14.12 10.70
C LEU A 31 -22.41 12.78 10.08
N VAL A 32 -21.65 11.97 10.81
CA VAL A 32 -21.32 10.59 10.43
C VAL A 32 -22.06 9.65 11.37
N GLN A 33 -23.04 8.92 10.85
CA GLN A 33 -23.78 7.91 11.60
C GLN A 33 -23.25 6.52 11.26
N VAL A 34 -23.05 5.69 12.27
CA VAL A 34 -22.67 4.27 12.10
C VAL A 34 -23.52 3.41 13.01
N ASP A 35 -24.08 2.34 12.46
CA ASP A 35 -24.92 1.40 13.20
C ASP A 35 -24.24 0.03 13.29
N ALA A 36 -23.61 -0.23 14.43
CA ALA A 36 -22.85 -1.44 14.70
C ALA A 36 -23.72 -2.70 14.82
N ALA A 37 -25.04 -2.57 14.91
CA ALA A 37 -25.97 -3.69 14.89
C ALA A 37 -26.34 -4.12 13.45
N ARG A 38 -25.98 -3.33 12.44
CA ARG A 38 -26.37 -3.55 11.04
C ARG A 38 -25.15 -3.90 10.18
N ALA A 39 -24.69 -5.14 10.30
CA ALA A 39 -23.80 -5.75 9.31
C ALA A 39 -24.57 -6.02 8.02
N LEU A 40 -24.20 -5.35 6.93
CA LEU A 40 -24.96 -5.38 5.67
C LEU A 40 -24.52 -6.52 4.76
N TRP A 41 -23.22 -6.62 4.50
CA TRP A 41 -22.62 -7.58 3.59
C TRP A 41 -21.11 -7.73 3.86
N PRO A 42 -20.43 -8.72 3.28
CA PRO A 42 -18.99 -8.88 3.44
C PRO A 42 -18.20 -7.67 2.93
N LEU A 43 -17.21 -7.22 3.70
CA LEU A 43 -16.21 -6.25 3.27
C LEU A 43 -14.94 -6.98 2.83
N ARG A 44 -14.69 -7.01 1.53
CA ARG A 44 -13.46 -7.59 0.97
C ARG A 44 -12.33 -6.57 1.05
N ARG A 45 -11.13 -7.02 1.43
CA ARG A 45 -9.91 -6.21 1.39
C ARG A 45 -9.25 -6.29 0.02
N PHE A 46 -9.90 -5.68 -0.98
CA PHE A 46 -9.54 -5.75 -2.41
C PHE A 46 -8.34 -4.86 -2.79
N TRP A 47 -7.95 -3.93 -1.94
CA TRP A 47 -6.90 -2.92 -2.20
C TRP A 47 -5.47 -3.36 -1.80
N ARG A 48 -5.27 -4.62 -1.41
CA ARG A 48 -4.03 -5.07 -0.73
C ARG A 48 -2.91 -5.42 -1.72
N SER A 49 -2.68 -4.52 -2.67
CA SER A 49 -1.70 -4.67 -3.73
C SER A 49 -0.92 -3.37 -3.94
N THR A 50 0.35 -3.52 -4.26
CA THR A 50 1.21 -2.46 -4.78
C THR A 50 2.00 -3.00 -5.97
N GLY A 51 2.83 -2.18 -6.60
CA GLY A 51 3.68 -2.59 -7.70
C GLY A 51 4.81 -1.60 -7.98
N PHE A 52 5.73 -2.02 -8.85
CA PHE A 52 6.79 -1.17 -9.38
C PHE A 52 7.40 -1.77 -10.66
N CYS A 53 8.15 -0.93 -11.36
CA CYS A 53 8.99 -1.30 -12.50
C CYS A 53 10.48 -1.05 -12.17
N PRO A 54 11.38 -2.04 -12.32
CA PRO A 54 12.83 -1.80 -12.28
C PRO A 54 13.28 -0.79 -13.35
N PRO A 55 14.33 0.01 -13.12
CA PRO A 55 14.83 0.95 -14.11
C PRO A 55 15.59 0.25 -15.25
N LEU A 56 15.87 0.99 -16.32
CA LEU A 56 16.77 0.56 -17.39
C LEU A 56 18.23 0.41 -16.89
N PRO A 57 19.03 -0.45 -17.55
CA PRO A 57 18.60 -1.43 -18.56
C PRO A 57 17.87 -2.62 -17.91
N HIS A 58 16.77 -3.10 -18.51
CA HIS A 58 15.94 -4.15 -17.91
C HIS A 58 16.68 -5.48 -17.70
N SER A 59 17.70 -5.78 -18.51
CA SER A 59 18.58 -6.95 -18.32
C SER A 59 19.44 -6.90 -17.05
N GLN A 60 19.50 -5.75 -16.37
CA GLN A 60 20.15 -5.58 -15.06
C GLN A 60 19.12 -5.33 -13.94
N ALA A 61 17.86 -5.72 -14.15
CA ALA A 61 16.82 -5.60 -13.14
C ALA A 61 17.21 -6.30 -11.83
N ASP A 62 18.02 -7.37 -11.88
CA ASP A 62 18.53 -8.09 -10.71
C ASP A 62 19.29 -7.18 -9.74
N GLN A 63 20.13 -6.28 -10.26
CA GLN A 63 20.89 -5.32 -9.44
C GLN A 63 19.98 -4.37 -8.67
N TYR A 64 18.81 -4.03 -9.23
CA TYR A 64 17.82 -3.19 -8.57
C TYR A 64 16.97 -4.01 -7.59
N VAL A 65 16.37 -5.12 -8.04
CA VAL A 65 15.39 -5.86 -7.23
C VAL A 65 16.00 -6.66 -6.09
N LEU A 66 17.29 -7.01 -6.20
CA LEU A 66 18.05 -7.69 -5.14
C LEU A 66 18.92 -6.70 -4.33
N SER A 67 18.92 -5.42 -4.67
CA SER A 67 19.65 -4.38 -3.94
C SER A 67 19.25 -4.32 -2.47
N TRP A 68 20.15 -3.81 -1.63
CA TRP A 68 19.82 -3.52 -0.23
C TRP A 68 18.64 -2.55 -0.09
N ASP A 69 18.55 -1.56 -0.98
CA ASP A 69 17.42 -0.63 -1.05
C ASP A 69 16.09 -1.37 -1.18
N GLN A 70 16.01 -2.36 -2.07
CA GLN A 70 14.78 -3.10 -2.30
C GLN A 70 14.48 -4.11 -1.20
N GLN A 71 15.50 -4.71 -0.58
CA GLN A 71 15.33 -5.53 0.62
C GLN A 71 14.71 -4.73 1.77
N LEU A 72 15.20 -3.51 2.00
CA LEU A 72 14.58 -2.59 2.96
C LEU A 72 13.16 -2.21 2.53
N ASN A 73 12.95 -1.84 1.27
CA ASN A 73 11.63 -1.43 0.76
C ASN A 73 10.58 -2.52 0.97
N LEU A 74 10.88 -3.77 0.62
CA LEU A 74 9.98 -4.90 0.81
C LEU A 74 9.77 -5.26 2.29
N ALA A 75 10.75 -5.00 3.16
CA ALA A 75 10.54 -5.09 4.60
C ALA A 75 9.53 -4.04 5.09
N TYR A 76 9.56 -2.80 4.59
CA TYR A 76 8.55 -1.78 4.88
C TYR A 76 7.17 -2.14 4.33
N VAL A 77 7.09 -2.71 3.12
CA VAL A 77 5.85 -3.17 2.50
C VAL A 77 5.23 -4.34 3.29
N GLY A 78 6.04 -5.35 3.64
CA GLY A 78 5.61 -6.50 4.42
C GLY A 78 5.30 -6.19 5.89
N ALA A 79 5.81 -5.07 6.41
CA ALA A 79 5.58 -4.63 7.78
C ALA A 79 4.21 -3.99 8.02
N VAL A 80 3.40 -3.78 6.98
CA VAL A 80 2.00 -3.34 7.13
C VAL A 80 1.24 -4.42 7.91
N PRO A 81 0.62 -4.09 9.07
CA PRO A 81 0.02 -5.09 9.94
C PRO A 81 -1.09 -5.87 9.24
N HIS A 82 -1.34 -7.09 9.72
CA HIS A 82 -2.47 -7.93 9.33
C HIS A 82 -2.56 -8.22 7.82
N ARG A 83 -1.38 -8.30 7.17
CA ARG A 83 -1.22 -8.44 5.72
C ARG A 83 -1.99 -7.34 4.97
N GLY A 84 -1.81 -6.09 5.39
CA GLY A 84 -2.48 -4.92 4.80
C GLY A 84 -2.01 -4.61 3.37
N ILE A 85 -0.80 -5.06 3.00
CA ILE A 85 -0.37 -5.28 1.63
C ILE A 85 -0.04 -6.77 1.50
N LYS A 86 -0.44 -7.39 0.37
CA LYS A 86 -0.29 -8.83 0.14
C LYS A 86 0.45 -9.12 -1.16
N GLN A 87 0.20 -8.34 -2.20
CA GLN A 87 0.79 -8.52 -3.52
C GLN A 87 1.75 -7.37 -3.87
N VAL A 88 2.83 -7.70 -4.57
CA VAL A 88 3.70 -6.75 -5.27
C VAL A 88 3.73 -7.15 -6.75
N ARG A 89 3.03 -6.41 -7.62
CA ARG A 89 3.11 -6.54 -9.08
C ARG A 89 4.48 -6.04 -9.54
N THR A 90 5.21 -6.83 -10.33
CA THR A 90 6.60 -6.52 -10.66
C THR A 90 6.85 -6.74 -12.13
N HIS A 91 7.20 -5.67 -12.83
CA HIS A 91 7.55 -5.74 -14.25
C HIS A 91 8.89 -6.45 -14.45
N TRP A 92 9.10 -6.94 -15.67
CA TRP A 92 10.38 -7.48 -16.14
C TRP A 92 10.94 -8.67 -15.32
N LEU A 93 10.07 -9.45 -14.67
CA LEU A 93 10.48 -10.63 -13.89
C LEU A 93 11.28 -11.63 -14.72
N LEU A 94 10.96 -11.78 -16.00
CA LEU A 94 11.63 -12.74 -16.88
C LEU A 94 12.95 -12.23 -17.46
N GLU A 95 13.34 -10.98 -17.17
CA GLU A 95 14.74 -10.54 -17.34
C GLU A 95 15.67 -11.07 -16.24
N LEU A 96 15.12 -11.54 -15.12
CA LEU A 96 15.87 -12.24 -14.07
C LEU A 96 16.22 -13.70 -14.45
N VAL A 97 15.75 -14.16 -15.61
CA VAL A 97 16.05 -15.48 -16.15
C VAL A 97 17.06 -15.33 -17.28
N THR A 98 18.22 -15.97 -17.14
CA THR A 98 19.24 -16.00 -18.21
C THR A 98 19.17 -17.33 -18.96
N THR A 99 19.49 -17.31 -20.25
CA THR A 99 19.54 -18.53 -21.07
C THR A 99 20.98 -18.93 -21.40
N ARG A 100 21.20 -20.24 -21.58
CA ARG A 100 22.41 -20.80 -22.17
C ARG A 100 22.03 -21.87 -23.19
N ARG A 101 22.54 -21.77 -24.41
CA ARG A 101 22.51 -22.87 -25.38
C ARG A 101 23.74 -23.76 -25.15
N SER A 102 23.52 -25.07 -25.03
CA SER A 102 24.60 -26.05 -24.96
C SER A 102 24.53 -27.00 -26.15
N THR A 103 25.68 -27.31 -26.74
CA THR A 103 25.80 -28.26 -27.84
C THR A 103 25.30 -29.64 -27.39
N GLY A 104 24.19 -30.09 -27.99
CA GLY A 104 23.58 -31.42 -27.73
C GLY A 104 22.54 -31.50 -26.60
N ARG A 105 22.27 -30.43 -25.84
CA ARG A 105 21.33 -30.44 -24.68
C ARG A 105 20.17 -29.44 -24.76
N GLY A 106 20.05 -28.69 -25.86
CA GLY A 106 18.97 -27.73 -26.07
C GLY A 106 19.13 -26.43 -25.25
N LEU A 107 18.04 -25.67 -25.14
CA LEU A 107 17.94 -24.41 -24.41
C LEU A 107 17.86 -24.69 -22.89
N SER A 108 18.69 -24.02 -22.10
CA SER A 108 18.67 -24.12 -20.64
C SER A 108 18.48 -22.75 -19.99
N TYR A 109 17.69 -22.71 -18.91
CA TYR A 109 17.36 -21.50 -18.16
C TYR A 109 18.06 -21.51 -16.80
N ASN A 110 18.60 -20.35 -16.41
CA ASN A 110 19.12 -20.10 -15.07
C ASN A 110 18.19 -19.13 -14.33
N PHE A 111 17.56 -19.64 -13.28
CA PHE A 111 16.55 -18.94 -12.48
C PHE A 111 17.11 -18.24 -11.23
N THR A 112 18.43 -18.21 -11.04
CA THR A 112 19.05 -17.78 -9.77
C THR A 112 18.59 -16.41 -9.28
N HIS A 113 18.52 -15.40 -10.16
CA HIS A 113 18.09 -14.05 -9.75
C HIS A 113 16.59 -14.00 -9.46
N LEU A 114 15.78 -14.72 -10.25
CA LEU A 114 14.35 -14.83 -10.02
C LEU A 114 14.04 -15.56 -8.71
N ASP A 115 14.78 -16.63 -8.38
CA ASP A 115 14.67 -17.32 -7.09
C ASP A 115 14.92 -16.33 -5.94
N GLY A 116 16.02 -15.56 -6.02
CA GLY A 116 16.38 -14.58 -5.00
C GLY A 116 15.29 -13.54 -4.76
N TYR A 117 14.67 -13.02 -5.83
CA TYR A 117 13.61 -12.03 -5.70
C TYR A 117 12.32 -12.62 -5.11
N LEU A 118 11.92 -13.82 -5.55
CA LEU A 118 10.73 -14.49 -5.04
C LEU A 118 10.89 -14.96 -3.59
N ASP A 119 12.10 -15.39 -3.21
CA ASP A 119 12.45 -15.69 -1.82
C ASP A 119 12.36 -14.42 -0.96
N LEU A 120 12.82 -13.28 -1.46
CA LEU A 120 12.73 -11.99 -0.76
C LEU A 120 11.28 -11.55 -0.53
N LEU A 121 10.39 -11.73 -1.52
CA LEU A 121 8.95 -11.53 -1.31
C LEU A 121 8.40 -12.50 -0.26
N ARG A 122 8.77 -13.77 -0.33
CA ARG A 122 8.31 -14.82 0.58
C ARG A 122 8.74 -14.57 2.02
N GLU A 123 9.98 -14.12 2.23
CA GLU A 123 10.54 -13.75 3.52
C GLU A 123 9.70 -12.67 4.21
N ASN A 124 9.24 -11.69 3.43
CA ASN A 124 8.39 -10.59 3.88
C ASN A 124 6.88 -10.91 3.81
N GLN A 125 6.52 -12.18 3.62
CA GLN A 125 5.13 -12.67 3.52
C GLN A 125 4.27 -12.02 2.42
N LEU A 126 4.93 -11.59 1.35
CA LEU A 126 4.31 -11.02 0.15
C LEU A 126 4.19 -12.08 -0.95
N LEU A 127 3.34 -11.79 -1.95
CA LEU A 127 3.16 -12.58 -3.16
C LEU A 127 3.54 -11.75 -4.39
N PRO A 128 4.08 -12.36 -5.45
CA PRO A 128 4.23 -11.67 -6.73
C PRO A 128 2.87 -11.47 -7.41
N GLY A 129 2.63 -10.27 -7.96
CA GLY A 129 1.84 -10.13 -9.18
C GLY A 129 2.78 -10.49 -10.31
N PHE A 130 2.68 -11.72 -10.79
CA PHE A 130 3.69 -12.38 -11.59
C PHE A 130 3.43 -12.11 -13.07
N GLU A 131 3.90 -10.97 -13.56
CA GLU A 131 3.86 -10.64 -14.97
C GLU A 131 4.85 -11.53 -15.73
N LEU A 132 4.37 -12.24 -16.73
CA LEU A 132 5.17 -13.05 -17.64
C LEU A 132 5.86 -12.14 -18.66
N MET A 133 6.67 -11.20 -18.15
CA MET A 133 7.22 -10.05 -18.87
C MET A 133 8.74 -10.12 -18.90
N GLY A 134 9.33 -10.05 -20.10
CA GLY A 134 10.77 -10.09 -20.34
C GLY A 134 11.15 -11.02 -21.51
N SER A 135 12.42 -10.98 -21.89
CA SER A 135 12.99 -11.67 -23.07
C SER A 135 13.92 -12.84 -22.73
N ALA A 136 14.05 -13.17 -21.43
CA ALA A 136 15.03 -14.12 -20.91
C ALA A 136 16.47 -13.79 -21.34
N SER A 137 16.87 -12.52 -21.11
CA SER A 137 18.16 -11.95 -21.53
C SER A 137 18.37 -11.98 -23.05
N GLY A 138 17.35 -11.59 -23.81
CA GLY A 138 17.41 -11.40 -25.26
C GLY A 138 17.22 -12.65 -26.11
N HIS A 139 16.82 -13.80 -25.52
CA HIS A 139 16.56 -15.02 -26.28
C HIS A 139 15.24 -14.95 -27.06
N PHE A 140 14.19 -14.40 -26.44
CA PHE A 140 12.90 -14.21 -27.08
C PHE A 140 12.86 -12.84 -27.75
N THR A 141 12.60 -12.82 -29.06
CA THR A 141 12.65 -11.64 -29.91
C THR A 141 11.42 -11.49 -30.81
N ASP A 142 10.66 -12.56 -31.06
CA ASP A 142 9.51 -12.53 -31.98
C ASP A 142 8.47 -13.61 -31.62
N PHE A 143 7.26 -13.20 -31.29
CA PHE A 143 6.16 -14.12 -30.94
C PHE A 143 5.30 -14.55 -32.14
N GLU A 144 5.66 -14.19 -33.37
CA GLU A 144 5.18 -14.89 -34.58
C GLU A 144 6.08 -16.06 -34.98
N ASP A 145 7.33 -16.11 -34.49
CA ASP A 145 8.19 -17.28 -34.64
C ASP A 145 7.65 -18.45 -33.81
N LYS A 146 7.14 -19.47 -34.50
CA LYS A 146 6.56 -20.66 -33.87
C LYS A 146 7.54 -21.33 -32.90
N GLN A 147 8.84 -21.38 -33.21
CA GLN A 147 9.81 -22.01 -32.33
C GLN A 147 9.85 -21.27 -30.97
N GLN A 148 9.88 -19.95 -31.01
CA GLN A 148 9.88 -19.12 -29.79
C GLN A 148 8.59 -19.26 -29.00
N VAL A 149 7.43 -19.37 -29.68
CA VAL A 149 6.13 -19.60 -29.03
C VAL A 149 6.11 -20.93 -28.26
N PHE A 150 6.67 -22.01 -28.83
CA PHE A 150 6.81 -23.30 -28.12
C PHE A 150 7.83 -23.22 -26.97
N GLU A 151 8.99 -22.61 -27.19
CA GLU A 151 10.01 -22.42 -26.14
C GLU A 151 9.48 -21.56 -24.98
N TRP A 152 8.62 -20.58 -25.25
CA TRP A 152 7.97 -19.76 -24.23
C TRP A 152 7.01 -20.57 -23.36
N LYS A 153 6.17 -21.41 -23.99
CA LYS A 153 5.28 -22.33 -23.26
C LYS A 153 6.08 -23.23 -22.30
N ASP A 154 7.21 -23.75 -22.76
CA ASP A 154 8.08 -24.62 -21.95
C ASP A 154 8.80 -23.86 -20.84
N LEU A 155 9.22 -22.61 -21.06
CA LEU A 155 9.71 -21.72 -20.00
C LEU A 155 8.65 -21.52 -18.91
N VAL A 156 7.42 -21.18 -19.30
CA VAL A 156 6.30 -20.94 -18.37
C VAL A 156 5.93 -22.21 -17.58
N SER A 157 5.93 -23.37 -18.24
CA SER A 157 5.73 -24.65 -17.57
C SER A 157 6.86 -24.96 -16.59
N SER A 158 8.11 -24.72 -16.99
CA SER A 158 9.31 -24.96 -16.18
C SER A 158 9.36 -24.06 -14.94
N LEU A 159 9.09 -22.76 -15.09
CA LEU A 159 9.07 -21.82 -13.96
C LEU A 159 7.93 -22.15 -12.98
N ALA A 160 6.74 -22.48 -13.49
CA ALA A 160 5.61 -22.82 -12.64
C ALA A 160 5.87 -24.09 -11.84
N ARG A 161 6.38 -25.16 -12.47
CA ARG A 161 6.78 -26.40 -11.76
C ARG A 161 7.90 -26.15 -10.76
N ARG A 162 8.90 -25.33 -11.10
CA ARG A 162 10.00 -24.96 -10.19
C ARG A 162 9.45 -24.33 -8.92
N TYR A 163 8.60 -23.32 -9.03
CA TYR A 163 8.09 -22.60 -7.86
C TYR A 163 6.98 -23.35 -7.12
N ILE A 164 6.23 -24.23 -7.80
CA ILE A 164 5.40 -25.23 -7.11
C ILE A 164 6.28 -26.14 -6.25
N GLY A 165 7.41 -26.62 -6.78
CA GLY A 165 8.37 -27.42 -6.02
C GLY A 165 8.99 -26.64 -4.84
N ARG A 166 9.29 -25.35 -5.03
CA ARG A 166 9.95 -24.51 -4.02
C ARG A 166 9.01 -24.04 -2.90
N TYR A 167 7.77 -23.67 -3.23
CA TYR A 167 6.83 -23.03 -2.28
C TYR A 167 5.54 -23.80 -2.03
N GLY A 168 5.29 -24.88 -2.79
CA GLY A 168 4.06 -25.67 -2.75
C GLY A 168 2.92 -25.08 -3.59
N LEU A 169 2.10 -25.95 -4.17
CA LEU A 169 0.98 -25.56 -5.03
C LEU A 169 -0.02 -24.63 -4.32
N ALA A 170 -0.29 -24.86 -3.03
CA ALA A 170 -1.20 -24.04 -2.24
C ALA A 170 -0.69 -22.59 -2.03
N HIS A 171 0.60 -22.35 -2.23
CA HIS A 171 1.17 -21.00 -2.24
C HIS A 171 1.09 -20.38 -3.63
N VAL A 172 1.56 -21.11 -4.66
CA VAL A 172 1.68 -20.59 -6.04
C VAL A 172 0.31 -20.36 -6.70
N SER A 173 -0.71 -21.16 -6.37
CA SER A 173 -2.11 -20.93 -6.82
C SER A 173 -2.70 -19.60 -6.34
N LYS A 174 -2.09 -18.95 -5.34
CA LYS A 174 -2.49 -17.61 -4.86
C LYS A 174 -1.86 -16.48 -5.65
N TRP A 175 -0.87 -16.76 -6.50
CA TRP A 175 -0.25 -15.74 -7.35
C TRP A 175 -1.26 -15.32 -8.43
N ASN A 176 -1.16 -14.08 -8.88
CA ASN A 176 -1.84 -13.60 -10.06
C ASN A 176 -0.78 -13.62 -11.17
N PHE A 177 -0.78 -14.66 -12.01
CA PHE A 177 0.05 -14.62 -13.22
C PHE A 177 -0.64 -13.71 -14.23
N GLU A 178 0.14 -12.90 -14.92
CA GLU A 178 -0.36 -11.82 -15.75
C GLU A 178 0.41 -11.74 -17.05
N THR A 179 -0.22 -11.18 -18.08
CA THR A 179 0.41 -10.84 -19.35
C THR A 179 1.51 -9.79 -19.19
N TRP A 180 2.19 -9.49 -20.29
CA TRP A 180 3.06 -8.33 -20.41
C TRP A 180 2.30 -7.04 -20.08
N ASN A 181 2.95 -6.11 -19.38
CA ASN A 181 2.39 -4.81 -18.98
C ASN A 181 2.01 -3.95 -20.20
N GLU A 182 0.84 -3.31 -20.16
CA GLU A 182 0.40 -2.29 -21.11
C GLU A 182 0.76 -2.59 -22.59
N PRO A 183 0.29 -3.71 -23.16
CA PRO A 183 0.69 -4.13 -24.50
C PRO A 183 0.36 -3.08 -25.60
N ASP A 184 -0.67 -2.26 -25.42
CA ASP A 184 -1.02 -1.20 -26.37
C ASP A 184 -0.14 0.07 -26.24
N HIS A 185 0.74 0.13 -25.23
CA HIS A 185 1.75 1.19 -25.06
C HIS A 185 3.11 0.83 -25.68
N HIS A 186 3.25 -0.39 -26.20
CA HIS A 186 4.40 -0.87 -26.98
C HIS A 186 5.75 -0.85 -26.23
N ASP A 187 5.75 -1.00 -24.90
CA ASP A 187 6.96 -1.16 -24.09
C ASP A 187 7.46 -2.62 -24.09
N PHE A 188 7.95 -3.06 -25.25
CA PHE A 188 8.41 -4.43 -25.49
C PHE A 188 9.94 -4.55 -25.64
N ASP A 189 10.71 -3.49 -25.37
CA ASP A 189 12.14 -3.39 -25.70
C ASP A 189 12.44 -3.84 -27.15
N ASN A 190 13.23 -4.90 -27.32
CA ASN A 190 13.65 -5.44 -28.62
C ASN A 190 12.78 -6.63 -29.07
N VAL A 191 11.62 -6.85 -28.45
CA VAL A 191 10.70 -7.94 -28.78
C VAL A 191 9.65 -7.47 -29.78
N SER A 192 9.55 -8.15 -30.92
CA SER A 192 8.46 -8.01 -31.86
C SER A 192 7.18 -8.63 -31.29
N MET A 193 6.23 -7.77 -30.94
CA MET A 193 4.93 -8.16 -30.39
C MET A 193 3.80 -7.57 -31.24
N THR A 194 3.50 -8.23 -32.36
CA THR A 194 2.36 -7.86 -33.20
C THR A 194 1.05 -8.26 -32.52
N MET A 195 -0.08 -7.87 -33.11
CA MET A 195 -1.40 -8.35 -32.68
C MET A 195 -1.46 -9.89 -32.61
N GLN A 196 -1.03 -10.59 -33.67
CA GLN A 196 -1.04 -12.05 -33.67
C GLN A 196 0.03 -12.62 -32.73
N GLY A 197 1.21 -12.00 -32.66
CA GLY A 197 2.28 -12.39 -31.74
C GLY A 197 1.81 -12.36 -30.28
N PHE A 198 1.07 -11.33 -29.88
CA PHE A 198 0.53 -11.23 -28.52
C PHE A 198 -0.49 -12.32 -28.20
N LEU A 199 -1.34 -12.71 -29.15
CA LEU A 199 -2.28 -13.83 -28.97
C LEU A 199 -1.53 -15.17 -28.85
N ASN A 200 -0.50 -15.39 -29.66
CA ASN A 200 0.36 -16.59 -29.57
C ASN A 200 1.10 -16.64 -28.23
N TYR A 201 1.67 -15.50 -27.80
CA TYR A 201 2.29 -15.32 -26.48
C TYR A 201 1.31 -15.68 -25.36
N TYR A 202 0.07 -15.19 -25.43
CA TYR A 202 -0.96 -15.46 -24.43
C TYR A 202 -1.28 -16.96 -24.34
N ASP A 203 -1.46 -17.61 -25.48
CA ASP A 203 -1.73 -19.05 -25.54
C ASP A 203 -0.57 -19.85 -24.94
N ALA A 204 0.67 -19.43 -25.17
CA ALA A 204 1.86 -20.07 -24.61
C ALA A 204 1.92 -19.88 -23.08
N CYS A 205 1.54 -18.71 -22.57
CA CYS A 205 1.40 -18.47 -21.14
C CYS A 205 0.30 -19.36 -20.52
N SER A 206 -0.87 -19.39 -21.15
CA SER A 206 -2.02 -20.14 -20.67
C SER A 206 -1.72 -21.64 -20.60
N GLU A 207 -1.22 -22.22 -21.70
CA GLU A 207 -0.92 -23.64 -21.81
C GLU A 207 0.34 -24.05 -21.02
N GLY A 208 1.33 -23.16 -20.88
CA GLY A 208 2.49 -23.39 -20.02
C GLY A 208 2.09 -23.53 -18.55
N LEU A 209 1.24 -22.63 -18.05
CA LEU A 209 0.69 -22.72 -16.70
C LEU A 209 -0.21 -23.95 -16.54
N ARG A 210 -1.08 -24.25 -17.52
CA ARG A 210 -1.97 -25.43 -17.51
C ARG A 210 -1.18 -26.73 -17.44
N ALA A 211 -0.07 -26.83 -18.17
CA ALA A 211 0.83 -27.99 -18.16
C ALA A 211 1.58 -28.17 -16.82
N ALA A 212 1.71 -27.13 -16.01
CA ALA A 212 2.24 -27.21 -14.65
C ALA A 212 1.14 -27.56 -13.64
N SER A 213 0.00 -26.86 -13.67
CA SER A 213 -1.20 -27.18 -12.88
C SER A 213 -2.42 -26.36 -13.33
N PRO A 214 -3.62 -26.96 -13.44
CA PRO A 214 -4.85 -26.23 -13.74
C PRO A 214 -5.33 -25.33 -12.60
N ALA A 215 -4.70 -25.39 -11.41
CA ALA A 215 -5.05 -24.54 -10.27
C ALA A 215 -4.36 -23.16 -10.30
N LEU A 216 -3.51 -22.89 -11.30
CA LEU A 216 -2.84 -21.61 -11.47
C LEU A 216 -3.74 -20.63 -12.23
N ARG A 217 -3.74 -19.37 -11.79
CA ARG A 217 -4.58 -18.30 -12.38
C ARG A 217 -3.77 -17.46 -13.35
N LEU A 218 -4.33 -17.11 -14.51
CA LEU A 218 -3.80 -16.16 -15.49
C LEU A 218 -4.86 -15.15 -15.90
N GLY A 219 -4.48 -13.90 -15.99
CA GLY A 219 -5.30 -12.82 -16.54
C GLY A 219 -4.46 -11.83 -17.34
N GLY A 220 -5.13 -10.78 -17.82
CA GLY A 220 -4.55 -9.72 -18.65
C GLY A 220 -5.66 -8.82 -19.21
N PRO A 221 -5.34 -7.86 -20.09
CA PRO A 221 -4.03 -7.51 -20.63
C PRO A 221 -3.20 -6.57 -19.74
N GLY A 222 -3.78 -5.95 -18.71
CA GLY A 222 -3.11 -4.91 -17.92
C GLY A 222 -2.89 -3.62 -18.72
N ASP A 223 -3.96 -3.06 -19.31
CA ASP A 223 -3.90 -1.82 -20.11
C ASP A 223 -5.18 -0.96 -19.93
N SER A 224 -5.23 0.20 -20.55
CA SER A 224 -6.28 1.20 -20.44
C SER A 224 -7.62 0.79 -21.05
N PHE A 225 -7.70 -0.13 -22.02
CA PHE A 225 -8.93 -0.39 -22.79
C PHE A 225 -9.57 0.90 -23.33
N HIS A 226 -8.80 1.73 -24.03
CA HIS A 226 -9.38 2.89 -24.71
C HIS A 226 -10.41 2.44 -25.75
N THR A 227 -11.41 3.28 -25.99
CA THR A 227 -12.45 3.02 -27.01
C THR A 227 -11.80 2.64 -28.32
N SER A 228 -12.28 1.54 -28.93
CA SER A 228 -11.86 1.07 -30.25
C SER A 228 -11.84 2.24 -31.25
N PRO A 229 -10.78 2.38 -32.08
CA PRO A 229 -9.73 1.39 -32.37
C PRO A 229 -8.43 1.51 -31.53
N ARG A 230 -8.39 2.28 -30.44
CA ARG A 230 -7.12 2.67 -29.79
C ARG A 230 -6.36 1.61 -28.99
N SER A 231 -7.04 0.63 -28.38
CA SER A 231 -6.41 -0.45 -27.61
C SER A 231 -6.61 -1.82 -28.31
N PRO A 232 -6.03 -2.01 -29.51
CA PRO A 232 -6.29 -3.17 -30.34
C PRO A 232 -5.85 -4.50 -29.71
N LEU A 233 -4.71 -4.54 -29.01
CA LEU A 233 -4.21 -5.75 -28.33
C LEU A 233 -5.11 -6.13 -27.17
N SER A 234 -5.56 -5.14 -26.38
CA SER A 234 -6.48 -5.37 -25.25
C SER A 234 -7.83 -5.94 -25.68
N TRP A 235 -8.52 -5.27 -26.62
CA TRP A 235 -9.80 -5.76 -27.13
C TRP A 235 -9.64 -7.03 -27.96
N GLY A 236 -8.48 -7.17 -28.62
CA GLY A 236 -8.05 -8.34 -29.35
C GLY A 236 -7.95 -9.57 -28.48
N LEU A 237 -7.30 -9.46 -27.32
CA LEU A 237 -7.15 -10.54 -26.36
C LEU A 237 -8.49 -11.03 -25.83
N LEU A 238 -9.40 -10.11 -25.48
CA LEU A 238 -10.75 -10.52 -25.04
C LEU A 238 -11.51 -11.26 -26.15
N ARG A 239 -11.43 -10.78 -27.40
CA ARG A 239 -12.05 -11.47 -28.54
C ARG A 239 -11.43 -12.85 -28.78
N HIS A 240 -10.11 -12.97 -28.68
CA HIS A 240 -9.39 -14.23 -28.82
C HIS A 240 -9.77 -15.23 -27.74
N CYS A 241 -9.77 -14.82 -26.47
CA CYS A 241 -10.17 -15.69 -25.37
C CYS A 241 -11.64 -16.09 -25.45
N HIS A 242 -12.51 -15.21 -25.97
CA HIS A 242 -13.94 -15.46 -26.07
C HIS A 242 -14.29 -16.41 -27.23
N ASP A 243 -13.77 -16.17 -28.43
CA ASP A 243 -14.17 -16.87 -29.67
C ASP A 243 -13.01 -17.30 -30.58
N GLY A 244 -11.77 -16.93 -30.25
CA GLY A 244 -10.58 -17.28 -31.02
C GLY A 244 -10.24 -18.76 -30.95
N THR A 245 -9.09 -19.13 -31.51
CA THR A 245 -8.61 -20.51 -31.55
C THR A 245 -7.28 -20.61 -30.83
N ASN A 246 -7.18 -21.48 -29.83
CA ASN A 246 -5.94 -21.70 -29.11
C ASN A 246 -4.84 -22.22 -30.06
N PHE A 247 -3.69 -21.55 -30.10
CA PHE A 247 -2.54 -21.88 -30.96
C PHE A 247 -2.06 -23.33 -30.82
N PHE A 248 -2.12 -23.91 -29.62
CA PHE A 248 -1.60 -25.26 -29.35
C PHE A 248 -2.65 -26.37 -29.49
N THR A 249 -3.87 -26.14 -29.02
CA THR A 249 -4.90 -27.18 -28.94
C THR A 249 -5.89 -27.14 -30.09
N GLY A 250 -6.02 -26.01 -30.79
CA GLY A 250 -7.07 -25.79 -31.78
C GLY A 250 -8.47 -25.65 -31.17
N GLU A 251 -8.60 -25.61 -29.85
CA GLU A 251 -9.88 -25.42 -29.15
C GLU A 251 -10.40 -24.00 -29.37
N ALA A 252 -11.73 -23.86 -29.43
CA ALA A 252 -12.39 -22.57 -29.51
C ALA A 252 -12.48 -21.91 -28.12
N GLY A 253 -11.99 -20.67 -28.02
CA GLY A 253 -11.83 -19.92 -26.78
C GLY A 253 -10.57 -20.34 -25.99
N VAL A 254 -10.11 -19.45 -25.12
CA VAL A 254 -8.92 -19.64 -24.29
C VAL A 254 -9.23 -19.19 -22.87
N ARG A 255 -8.65 -19.86 -21.87
CA ARG A 255 -8.79 -19.49 -20.46
C ARG A 255 -8.46 -18.01 -20.25
N LEU A 256 -9.28 -17.31 -19.47
CA LEU A 256 -9.05 -15.97 -18.95
C LEU A 256 -9.67 -15.87 -17.54
N ASP A 257 -8.87 -16.02 -16.50
CA ASP A 257 -9.35 -16.16 -15.12
C ASP A 257 -9.72 -14.81 -14.48
N TYR A 258 -9.16 -13.71 -14.99
CA TYR A 258 -9.49 -12.34 -14.62
C TYR A 258 -9.09 -11.37 -15.74
N ILE A 259 -9.71 -10.19 -15.77
CA ILE A 259 -9.40 -9.10 -16.69
C ILE A 259 -8.76 -7.96 -15.90
N SER A 260 -7.53 -7.61 -16.23
CA SER A 260 -6.83 -6.47 -15.63
C SER A 260 -6.82 -5.26 -16.56
N LEU A 261 -7.10 -4.09 -16.00
CA LEU A 261 -7.10 -2.81 -16.70
C LEU A 261 -6.36 -1.75 -15.89
N HIS A 262 -5.87 -0.70 -16.55
CA HIS A 262 -5.23 0.44 -15.88
C HIS A 262 -6.05 1.70 -16.10
N ARG A 263 -6.77 2.13 -15.06
CA ARG A 263 -7.50 3.43 -15.08
C ARG A 263 -6.99 4.32 -13.96
N LYS A 264 -6.46 5.47 -14.35
CA LYS A 264 -5.87 6.47 -13.46
C LYS A 264 -6.74 7.72 -13.39
N GLY A 265 -6.63 8.45 -12.29
CA GLY A 265 -7.59 9.48 -11.91
C GLY A 265 -7.40 10.85 -12.59
N ALA A 266 -6.26 11.12 -13.21
CA ALA A 266 -5.90 12.45 -13.70
C ALA A 266 -6.12 13.55 -12.62
N ARG A 267 -5.74 13.26 -11.37
CA ARG A 267 -5.95 14.04 -10.13
C ARG A 267 -7.36 14.03 -9.53
N SER A 268 -8.33 13.38 -10.16
CA SER A 268 -9.68 13.15 -9.62
C SER A 268 -9.79 11.74 -9.05
N SER A 269 -10.36 11.60 -7.85
CA SER A 269 -10.57 10.28 -7.24
C SER A 269 -11.69 9.49 -7.94
N ILE A 270 -12.83 10.15 -8.17
CA ILE A 270 -14.04 9.50 -8.71
C ILE A 270 -13.89 9.10 -10.18
N SER A 271 -13.06 9.83 -10.94
CA SER A 271 -12.86 9.54 -12.36
C SER A 271 -12.24 8.15 -12.60
N ILE A 272 -11.52 7.59 -11.62
CA ILE A 272 -11.02 6.21 -11.69
C ILE A 272 -12.22 5.26 -11.84
N LEU A 273 -13.15 5.33 -10.90
CA LEU A 273 -14.34 4.50 -10.87
C LEU A 273 -15.27 4.73 -12.06
N GLU A 274 -15.43 5.98 -12.49
CA GLU A 274 -16.25 6.30 -13.67
C GLU A 274 -15.70 5.65 -14.94
N GLN A 275 -14.38 5.72 -15.15
CA GLN A 275 -13.73 5.08 -16.29
C GLN A 275 -13.83 3.55 -16.22
N GLU A 276 -13.63 2.95 -15.05
CA GLU A 276 -13.77 1.51 -14.83
C GLU A 276 -15.18 1.02 -15.18
N LYS A 277 -16.23 1.73 -14.73
CA LYS A 277 -17.62 1.38 -15.03
C LYS A 277 -17.90 1.40 -16.53
N VAL A 278 -17.34 2.35 -17.27
CA VAL A 278 -17.47 2.43 -18.72
C VAL A 278 -16.83 1.20 -19.39
N VAL A 279 -15.61 0.84 -18.99
CA VAL A 279 -14.91 -0.33 -19.55
C VAL A 279 -15.64 -1.63 -19.17
N ALA A 280 -16.01 -1.81 -17.91
CA ALA A 280 -16.73 -2.99 -17.43
C ALA A 280 -18.08 -3.19 -18.16
N GLN A 281 -18.81 -2.09 -18.43
CA GLN A 281 -20.05 -2.15 -19.20
C GLN A 281 -19.80 -2.59 -20.65
N GLN A 282 -18.75 -2.08 -21.30
CA GLN A 282 -18.38 -2.49 -22.66
C GLN A 282 -17.99 -3.97 -22.71
N ILE A 283 -17.17 -4.44 -21.75
CA ILE A 283 -16.78 -5.85 -21.66
C ILE A 283 -18.01 -6.74 -21.53
N ARG A 284 -18.92 -6.41 -20.60
CA ARG A 284 -20.16 -7.18 -20.38
C ARG A 284 -21.05 -7.25 -21.63
N GLN A 285 -21.11 -6.17 -22.41
CA GLN A 285 -21.91 -6.11 -23.64
C GLN A 285 -21.28 -6.89 -24.80
N LEU A 286 -19.97 -6.77 -24.97
CA LEU A 286 -19.25 -7.35 -26.11
C LEU A 286 -18.89 -8.83 -25.89
N PHE A 287 -18.68 -9.25 -24.64
CA PHE A 287 -18.17 -10.57 -24.28
C PHE A 287 -19.03 -11.21 -23.17
N PRO A 288 -20.23 -11.71 -23.49
CA PRO A 288 -21.17 -12.23 -22.48
C PRO A 288 -20.61 -13.41 -21.67
N LYS A 289 -19.67 -14.21 -22.20
CA LYS A 289 -19.00 -15.29 -21.43
C LYS A 289 -18.16 -14.74 -20.26
N PHE A 290 -17.80 -13.45 -20.29
CA PHE A 290 -17.00 -12.78 -19.27
C PHE A 290 -17.82 -11.90 -18.32
N ALA A 291 -19.15 -12.04 -18.29
CA ALA A 291 -20.03 -11.23 -17.43
C ALA A 291 -19.67 -11.30 -15.93
N ASP A 292 -19.16 -12.45 -15.50
CA ASP A 292 -18.75 -12.76 -14.12
C ASP A 292 -17.22 -12.85 -13.94
N THR A 293 -16.44 -12.61 -15.00
CA THR A 293 -14.97 -12.65 -14.93
C THR A 293 -14.46 -11.52 -14.06
N PRO A 294 -13.67 -11.79 -13.00
CA PRO A 294 -13.15 -10.76 -12.10
C PRO A 294 -12.43 -9.62 -12.84
N ILE A 295 -12.72 -8.38 -12.48
CA ILE A 295 -12.05 -7.18 -13.02
C ILE A 295 -11.09 -6.63 -11.97
N TYR A 296 -9.85 -6.40 -12.38
CA TYR A 296 -8.80 -5.77 -11.58
C TYR A 296 -8.46 -4.39 -12.15
N ASN A 297 -8.22 -3.42 -11.27
CA ASN A 297 -7.44 -2.24 -11.63
C ASN A 297 -6.13 -2.26 -10.84
N ASP A 298 -5.11 -2.87 -11.42
CA ASP A 298 -3.80 -3.10 -10.81
C ASP A 298 -2.81 -1.94 -10.99
N GLU A 299 -3.27 -0.81 -11.54
CA GLU A 299 -2.59 0.47 -11.44
C GLU A 299 -3.55 1.66 -11.28
N ALA A 300 -4.43 1.58 -10.28
CA ALA A 300 -5.50 2.51 -9.95
C ALA A 300 -4.99 3.80 -9.29
N ASP A 301 -4.10 4.51 -9.95
CA ASP A 301 -3.40 5.65 -9.34
C ASP A 301 -4.11 6.98 -9.53
N PRO A 302 -3.98 7.92 -8.58
CA PRO A 302 -4.49 9.27 -8.75
C PRO A 302 -3.97 10.00 -10.01
N LEU A 303 -2.72 9.76 -10.41
CA LEU A 303 -2.06 10.43 -11.54
C LEU A 303 -0.96 9.52 -12.13
N VAL A 304 -0.92 9.44 -13.46
CA VAL A 304 0.14 8.78 -14.24
C VAL A 304 1.52 9.42 -14.01
N GLY A 305 2.60 8.69 -14.31
CA GLY A 305 3.97 9.15 -14.14
C GLY A 305 4.40 9.17 -12.68
N TRP A 306 4.84 8.02 -12.17
CA TRP A 306 5.20 7.82 -10.76
C TRP A 306 6.34 8.73 -10.29
N SER A 307 7.30 9.02 -11.19
CA SER A 307 8.52 9.79 -10.91
C SER A 307 8.31 11.31 -10.94
N LEU A 308 7.16 11.78 -11.43
CA LEU A 308 6.81 13.21 -11.46
C LEU A 308 6.69 13.76 -10.03
N PRO A 309 7.49 14.77 -9.65
CA PRO A 309 7.42 15.33 -8.31
C PRO A 309 6.08 16.06 -8.12
N GLN A 310 5.33 15.68 -7.10
CA GLN A 310 4.09 16.31 -6.69
C GLN A 310 4.08 16.48 -5.17
N PRO A 311 3.89 17.69 -4.63
CA PRO A 311 3.86 17.90 -3.18
C PRO A 311 2.84 17.02 -2.45
N TRP A 312 1.66 16.82 -3.05
CA TRP A 312 0.59 16.01 -2.44
C TRP A 312 0.95 14.52 -2.33
N ARG A 313 1.92 14.01 -3.12
CA ARG A 313 2.43 12.62 -3.00
C ARG A 313 3.32 12.40 -1.77
N ALA A 314 3.77 13.47 -1.12
CA ALA A 314 4.71 13.43 0.00
C ALA A 314 4.03 13.11 1.34
N ASP A 315 2.76 13.47 1.50
CA ASP A 315 2.14 13.61 2.81
C ASP A 315 0.73 12.97 2.91
N VAL A 316 -0.08 13.40 3.88
CA VAL A 316 -1.41 12.85 4.15
C VAL A 316 -2.40 13.16 3.02
N THR A 317 -2.09 14.08 2.11
CA THR A 317 -2.94 14.37 0.94
C THR A 317 -3.11 13.13 0.08
N TYR A 318 -2.01 12.48 -0.30
CA TYR A 318 -2.07 11.22 -1.04
C TYR A 318 -2.68 10.09 -0.21
N ALA A 319 -2.33 10.00 1.07
CA ALA A 319 -2.85 8.97 1.97
C ALA A 319 -4.39 9.02 2.09
N ALA A 320 -4.95 10.21 2.30
CA ALA A 320 -6.40 10.41 2.41
C ALA A 320 -7.10 10.18 1.06
N MET A 321 -6.47 10.55 -0.05
CA MET A 321 -7.02 10.29 -1.39
C MET A 321 -7.08 8.78 -1.71
N VAL A 322 -6.06 8.01 -1.32
CA VAL A 322 -6.09 6.54 -1.47
C VAL A 322 -7.26 5.92 -0.70
N VAL A 323 -7.47 6.33 0.55
CA VAL A 323 -8.63 5.86 1.36
C VAL A 323 -9.95 6.30 0.72
N LYS A 324 -10.04 7.53 0.20
CA LYS A 324 -11.23 8.03 -0.52
C LYS A 324 -11.55 7.19 -1.75
N VAL A 325 -10.56 6.88 -2.57
CA VAL A 325 -10.71 6.00 -3.75
C VAL A 325 -11.25 4.63 -3.32
N ILE A 326 -10.65 4.01 -2.30
CA ILE A 326 -11.12 2.71 -1.79
C ILE A 326 -12.55 2.79 -1.25
N ALA A 327 -12.91 3.86 -0.54
CA ALA A 327 -14.26 4.09 -0.04
C ALA A 327 -15.28 4.25 -1.17
N GLN A 328 -14.92 4.96 -2.26
CA GLN A 328 -15.75 5.08 -3.45
C GLN A 328 -16.00 3.72 -4.11
N HIS A 329 -14.97 2.89 -4.28
CA HIS A 329 -15.12 1.55 -4.86
C HIS A 329 -15.97 0.65 -3.98
N GLN A 330 -15.78 0.68 -2.66
CA GLN A 330 -16.62 -0.13 -1.77
C GLN A 330 -18.08 0.35 -1.79
N ASN A 331 -18.33 1.64 -1.57
CA ASN A 331 -19.67 2.16 -1.31
C ASN A 331 -20.49 2.39 -2.59
N LEU A 332 -19.85 2.71 -3.71
CA LEU A 332 -20.53 3.08 -4.97
C LEU A 332 -20.51 1.98 -6.03
N LEU A 333 -19.62 0.98 -5.89
CA LEU A 333 -19.49 -0.14 -6.81
C LEU A 333 -19.81 -1.49 -6.17
N LEU A 334 -19.02 -1.93 -5.18
CA LEU A 334 -19.16 -3.28 -4.61
C LEU A 334 -20.42 -3.46 -3.75
N ALA A 335 -20.79 -2.42 -2.99
CA ALA A 335 -22.03 -2.36 -2.22
C ALA A 335 -23.26 -2.09 -3.08
N ASN A 336 -23.08 -1.61 -4.33
CA ASN A 336 -24.18 -1.25 -5.22
C ASN A 336 -24.63 -2.46 -6.04
N THR A 337 -25.76 -3.05 -5.63
CA THR A 337 -26.30 -4.27 -6.22
C THR A 337 -26.92 -4.08 -7.61
N THR A 338 -27.15 -2.84 -8.06
CA THR A 338 -27.93 -2.55 -9.29
C THR A 338 -27.15 -2.77 -10.59
N SER A 339 -25.83 -2.51 -10.59
CA SER A 339 -24.97 -2.70 -11.78
C SER A 339 -23.89 -3.76 -11.58
N ALA A 340 -23.79 -4.30 -10.35
CA ALA A 340 -22.81 -5.27 -9.83
C ALA A 340 -21.80 -5.78 -10.88
N PHE A 341 -20.72 -5.03 -11.09
CA PHE A 341 -19.58 -5.50 -11.87
C PHE A 341 -18.68 -6.37 -10.98
N PRO A 342 -18.07 -7.46 -11.50
CA PRO A 342 -17.25 -8.39 -10.72
C PRO A 342 -15.87 -7.81 -10.35
N TYR A 343 -15.82 -6.59 -9.81
CA TYR A 343 -14.57 -5.94 -9.41
C TYR A 343 -13.96 -6.65 -8.19
N ALA A 344 -12.66 -6.97 -8.25
CA ALA A 344 -12.04 -7.89 -7.30
C ALA A 344 -10.69 -7.43 -6.73
N LEU A 345 -9.97 -6.53 -7.41
CA LEU A 345 -8.67 -6.04 -6.97
C LEU A 345 -8.45 -4.60 -7.38
N LEU A 346 -7.91 -3.81 -6.45
CA LEU A 346 -7.38 -2.46 -6.68
C LEU A 346 -5.92 -2.46 -6.22
N SER A 347 -5.01 -1.98 -7.05
CA SER A 347 -3.60 -1.80 -6.66
C SER A 347 -3.21 -0.34 -6.88
N ASN A 348 -2.52 0.25 -5.91
CA ASN A 348 -1.82 1.50 -6.13
C ASN A 348 -0.37 1.18 -6.44
N ASP A 349 0.08 1.53 -7.64
CA ASP A 349 1.39 1.14 -8.16
C ASP A 349 2.47 2.08 -7.61
N ASN A 350 2.89 1.83 -6.37
CA ASN A 350 3.63 2.82 -5.57
C ASN A 350 4.78 2.22 -4.73
N ALA A 351 5.24 1.01 -5.04
CA ALA A 351 6.41 0.39 -4.39
C ALA A 351 7.75 0.82 -5.02
N PHE A 352 7.76 1.82 -5.89
CA PHE A 352 9.00 2.38 -6.43
C PHE A 352 9.91 2.95 -5.34
N LEU A 353 11.22 2.86 -5.56
CA LEU A 353 12.21 3.62 -4.80
C LEU A 353 12.36 5.03 -5.36
N SER A 354 12.23 6.05 -4.51
CA SER A 354 12.35 7.45 -4.92
C SER A 354 13.79 7.82 -5.29
N TYR A 355 13.97 8.82 -6.15
CA TYR A 355 15.27 9.37 -6.55
C TYR A 355 15.48 10.79 -6.03
N HIS A 356 16.74 11.15 -5.81
CA HIS A 356 17.16 12.55 -5.63
C HIS A 356 16.77 13.39 -6.87
N PRO A 357 16.34 14.65 -6.73
CA PRO A 357 16.19 15.44 -5.50
C PRO A 357 14.78 15.36 -4.87
N HIS A 358 14.02 14.29 -5.13
CA HIS A 358 12.60 14.19 -4.79
C HIS A 358 12.26 12.99 -3.90
N PRO A 359 12.90 12.83 -2.73
CA PRO A 359 12.71 11.65 -1.87
C PRO A 359 11.25 11.44 -1.46
N PHE A 360 10.50 12.52 -1.21
CA PHE A 360 9.10 12.45 -0.78
C PHE A 360 8.08 12.64 -1.91
N ALA A 361 8.38 13.48 -2.90
CA ALA A 361 7.39 13.99 -3.85
C ALA A 361 7.01 13.01 -4.98
N GLN A 362 7.65 11.85 -5.07
CA GLN A 362 7.33 10.80 -6.04
C GLN A 362 6.25 9.85 -5.51
N ARG A 363 5.63 9.06 -6.40
CA ARG A 363 4.56 8.11 -6.05
C ARG A 363 5.15 6.84 -5.44
N THR A 364 5.61 6.96 -4.20
CA THR A 364 6.27 5.89 -3.45
C THR A 364 5.61 5.65 -2.09
N LEU A 365 5.71 4.42 -1.57
CA LEU A 365 5.33 4.08 -0.18
C LEU A 365 6.37 4.58 0.83
N THR A 366 7.63 4.60 0.44
CA THR A 366 8.76 5.05 1.27
C THR A 366 9.50 6.21 0.61
N ALA A 367 10.08 7.10 1.42
CA ALA A 367 11.04 8.10 0.96
C ALA A 367 12.46 7.57 1.15
N ARG A 368 13.21 7.44 0.05
CA ARG A 368 14.57 6.92 0.04
C ARG A 368 15.60 8.04 0.17
N PHE A 369 16.58 7.85 1.06
CA PHE A 369 17.76 8.68 1.22
C PHE A 369 19.03 7.83 1.03
N GLN A 370 19.82 8.16 0.02
CA GLN A 370 21.14 7.59 -0.22
C GLN A 370 22.18 8.47 0.48
N VAL A 371 22.62 8.07 1.68
CA VAL A 371 23.43 8.88 2.60
C VAL A 371 24.91 8.71 2.27
N ASN A 372 25.34 9.35 1.19
CA ASN A 372 26.65 9.11 0.56
C ASN A 372 27.84 9.69 1.33
N ASN A 373 27.61 10.55 2.31
CA ASN A 373 28.64 11.15 3.15
C ASN A 373 29.08 10.27 4.34
N THR A 374 28.73 8.97 4.31
CA THR A 374 29.17 7.95 5.29
C THR A 374 30.14 6.97 4.65
N ARG A 375 30.85 6.18 5.47
CA ARG A 375 31.84 5.19 5.00
C ARG A 375 31.58 3.83 5.68
N PRO A 376 31.04 2.83 4.95
CA PRO A 376 30.53 2.94 3.57
C PRO A 376 29.28 3.84 3.49
N PRO A 377 28.94 4.35 2.29
CA PRO A 377 27.61 4.89 2.02
C PRO A 377 26.51 3.91 2.42
N HIS A 378 25.37 4.42 2.86
CA HIS A 378 24.23 3.59 3.23
C HIS A 378 22.91 4.19 2.76
N VAL A 379 21.84 3.41 2.89
CA VAL A 379 20.49 3.82 2.51
C VAL A 379 19.58 3.85 3.72
N GLN A 380 18.72 4.86 3.77
CA GLN A 380 17.68 5.03 4.79
C GLN A 380 16.34 5.16 4.10
N LEU A 381 15.33 4.46 4.62
CA LEU A 381 13.94 4.64 4.23
C LEU A 381 13.17 5.33 5.36
N LEU A 382 12.23 6.17 4.96
CA LEU A 382 11.20 6.72 5.83
C LEU A 382 9.83 6.28 5.33
N ARG A 383 8.98 5.85 6.26
CA ARG A 383 7.60 5.47 5.96
C ARG A 383 6.79 6.73 5.66
N LYS A 384 6.22 6.82 4.46
CA LYS A 384 5.35 7.94 4.09
C LYS A 384 3.93 7.72 4.62
N PRO A 385 3.12 8.79 4.76
CA PRO A 385 1.77 8.65 5.31
C PRO A 385 0.85 7.72 4.52
N VAL A 386 1.04 7.57 3.20
CA VAL A 386 0.28 6.60 2.39
C VAL A 386 0.50 5.16 2.87
N LEU A 387 1.73 4.78 3.21
CA LEU A 387 2.04 3.46 3.75
C LEU A 387 1.46 3.28 5.17
N THR A 388 1.46 4.34 5.99
CA THR A 388 0.78 4.33 7.30
C THR A 388 -0.74 4.18 7.15
N ALA A 389 -1.36 4.81 6.14
CA ALA A 389 -2.80 4.67 5.87
C ALA A 389 -3.19 3.25 5.45
N MET A 390 -2.31 2.51 4.75
CA MET A 390 -2.53 1.08 4.49
C MET A 390 -2.62 0.26 5.78
N GLY A 391 -1.89 0.66 6.83
CA GLY A 391 -2.01 0.09 8.17
C GLY A 391 -3.34 0.40 8.86
N LEU A 392 -3.95 1.57 8.60
CA LEU A 392 -5.30 1.89 9.10
C LEU A 392 -6.37 1.09 8.36
N LEU A 393 -6.26 0.98 7.04
CA LEU A 393 -7.15 0.15 6.22
C LEU A 393 -7.08 -1.34 6.60
N ALA A 394 -5.91 -1.83 7.02
CA ALA A 394 -5.73 -3.21 7.47
C ALA A 394 -6.54 -3.57 8.72
N LEU A 395 -6.96 -2.57 9.50
CA LEU A 395 -7.81 -2.74 10.68
C LEU A 395 -9.28 -2.90 10.33
N LEU A 396 -9.71 -2.66 9.08
CA LEU A 396 -11.06 -3.00 8.64
C LEU A 396 -11.26 -4.53 8.65
N ASP A 397 -12.41 -4.94 9.14
CA ASP A 397 -12.83 -6.33 9.33
C ASP A 397 -13.79 -6.80 8.23
N GLU A 398 -14.28 -8.02 8.35
CA GLU A 398 -14.92 -8.77 7.26
C GLU A 398 -16.38 -8.44 6.97
N GLU A 399 -17.08 -7.70 7.84
CA GLU A 399 -18.48 -7.29 7.63
C GLU A 399 -18.56 -5.76 7.49
N GLN A 400 -19.16 -5.23 6.41
CA GLN A 400 -19.43 -3.80 6.29
C GLN A 400 -20.63 -3.41 7.16
N LEU A 401 -20.47 -2.38 7.98
CA LEU A 401 -21.54 -1.79 8.77
C LEU A 401 -22.31 -0.74 7.96
N TRP A 402 -23.59 -0.57 8.28
CA TRP A 402 -24.35 0.59 7.80
C TRP A 402 -23.73 1.89 8.33
N ALA A 403 -23.49 2.82 7.41
CA ALA A 403 -23.02 4.16 7.71
C ALA A 403 -23.65 5.18 6.76
N GLU A 404 -23.82 6.40 7.27
CA GLU A 404 -24.38 7.53 6.51
C GLU A 404 -23.61 8.80 6.87
N VAL A 405 -23.21 9.57 5.86
CA VAL A 405 -22.65 10.90 6.03
C VAL A 405 -23.69 11.92 5.57
N SER A 406 -23.90 12.97 6.34
CA SER A 406 -24.80 14.06 5.95
C SER A 406 -24.29 15.42 6.40
N GLN A 407 -24.71 16.47 5.71
CA GLN A 407 -24.43 17.86 6.07
C GLN A 407 -25.70 18.69 5.86
N ALA A 408 -26.11 19.44 6.88
CA ALA A 408 -27.34 20.25 6.85
C ALA A 408 -28.62 19.48 6.42
N GLY A 409 -28.70 18.18 6.72
CA GLY A 409 -29.82 17.31 6.34
C GLY A 409 -29.68 16.61 4.99
N THR A 410 -28.71 17.02 4.16
CA THR A 410 -28.41 16.38 2.86
C THR A 410 -27.48 15.19 3.07
N VAL A 411 -27.86 14.01 2.60
CA VAL A 411 -27.01 12.82 2.61
C VAL A 411 -25.93 12.95 1.53
N LEU A 412 -24.68 12.69 1.92
CA LEU A 412 -23.51 12.74 1.07
C LEU A 412 -22.94 11.33 0.92
N ASP A 413 -22.74 10.89 -0.32
CA ASP A 413 -22.08 9.63 -0.63
C ASP A 413 -20.54 9.77 -0.58
N SER A 414 -19.81 8.74 -1.00
CA SER A 414 -18.33 8.77 -1.03
C SER A 414 -17.74 9.63 -2.17
N ASN A 415 -18.56 10.21 -3.05
CA ASN A 415 -18.13 11.20 -4.04
C ASN A 415 -18.03 12.62 -3.46
N HIS A 416 -17.77 12.73 -2.16
CA HIS A 416 -17.64 13.99 -1.45
C HIS A 416 -16.30 14.06 -0.70
N THR A 417 -15.97 15.23 -0.18
CA THR A 417 -14.69 15.48 0.50
C THR A 417 -14.59 14.76 1.84
N VAL A 418 -15.71 14.48 2.50
CA VAL A 418 -15.78 13.69 3.74
C VAL A 418 -16.55 12.41 3.48
N GLY A 419 -16.02 11.28 3.92
CA GLY A 419 -16.69 10.00 3.83
C GLY A 419 -16.19 9.01 4.87
N VAL A 420 -16.75 7.80 4.86
CA VAL A 420 -16.50 6.79 5.89
C VAL A 420 -16.54 5.37 5.32
N LEU A 421 -15.66 4.51 5.85
CA LEU A 421 -15.82 3.06 5.81
C LEU A 421 -15.94 2.55 7.24
N ALA A 422 -16.96 1.72 7.49
CA ALA A 422 -17.18 1.12 8.78
C ALA A 422 -17.30 -0.40 8.62
N SER A 423 -16.64 -1.13 9.53
CA SER A 423 -16.66 -2.58 9.53
C SER A 423 -16.83 -3.14 10.94
N ALA A 424 -17.32 -4.37 11.01
CA ALA A 424 -17.39 -5.16 12.22
C ALA A 424 -16.73 -6.52 12.03
N HIS A 425 -16.33 -7.09 13.16
CA HIS A 425 -15.79 -8.43 13.25
C HIS A 425 -16.69 -9.34 14.08
N ARG A 426 -16.94 -10.55 13.59
CA ARG A 426 -17.61 -11.60 14.33
C ARG A 426 -16.58 -12.52 15.02
N PRO A 427 -16.54 -12.55 16.37
CA PRO A 427 -15.49 -13.22 17.14
C PRO A 427 -15.33 -14.70 16.81
N GLN A 428 -14.09 -15.18 16.81
CA GLN A 428 -13.74 -16.59 16.62
C GLN A 428 -12.87 -17.11 17.77
N GLY A 429 -13.46 -17.91 18.65
CA GLY A 429 -12.74 -18.55 19.77
C GLY A 429 -12.28 -17.57 20.88
N PRO A 430 -11.51 -18.07 21.87
CA PRO A 430 -11.22 -17.34 23.11
C PRO A 430 -10.12 -16.28 23.01
N ALA A 431 -9.30 -16.31 21.95
CA ALA A 431 -8.28 -15.30 21.67
C ALA A 431 -8.82 -14.12 20.86
N ASP A 432 -10.12 -14.10 20.59
CA ASP A 432 -10.78 -13.09 19.78
C ASP A 432 -12.02 -12.53 20.46
N ALA A 433 -12.49 -11.38 19.99
CA ALA A 433 -13.66 -10.70 20.53
C ALA A 433 -14.28 -9.79 19.45
N TRP A 434 -15.51 -9.32 19.71
CA TRP A 434 -16.18 -8.38 18.83
C TRP A 434 -15.36 -7.09 18.64
N ARG A 435 -15.32 -6.58 17.41
CA ARG A 435 -14.62 -5.34 17.03
C ARG A 435 -15.47 -4.52 16.06
N ALA A 436 -15.27 -3.21 16.07
CA ALA A 436 -15.68 -2.32 15.00
C ALA A 436 -14.57 -1.32 14.67
N ALA A 437 -14.34 -1.11 13.38
CA ALA A 437 -13.39 -0.13 12.86
C ALA A 437 -14.12 0.87 11.96
N VAL A 438 -14.10 2.15 12.35
CA VAL A 438 -14.71 3.26 11.61
C VAL A 438 -13.60 4.19 11.11
N LEU A 439 -13.33 4.15 9.81
CA LEU A 439 -12.32 4.96 9.14
C LEU A 439 -12.97 6.11 8.39
N ILE A 440 -12.78 7.33 8.89
CA ILE A 440 -13.28 8.58 8.29
C ILE A 440 -12.13 9.23 7.52
N TYR A 441 -12.41 9.68 6.31
CA TYR A 441 -11.49 10.51 5.53
C TYR A 441 -12.01 11.93 5.36
N ALA A 442 -11.10 12.89 5.27
CA ALA A 442 -11.34 14.22 4.74
C ALA A 442 -10.30 14.47 3.64
N SER A 443 -10.73 14.50 2.37
CA SER A 443 -9.84 14.59 1.20
C SER A 443 -10.50 15.33 0.03
N ASP A 444 -9.85 16.41 -0.42
CA ASP A 444 -10.18 17.13 -1.66
C ASP A 444 -9.23 16.72 -2.79
N ASP A 445 -9.14 15.39 -2.97
CA ASP A 445 -8.25 14.73 -3.91
C ASP A 445 -6.79 15.18 -3.75
N THR A 446 -6.22 15.83 -4.77
CA THR A 446 -4.83 16.28 -4.77
C THR A 446 -4.62 17.65 -4.12
N ARG A 447 -5.69 18.30 -3.63
CA ARG A 447 -5.64 19.62 -3.00
C ARG A 447 -5.66 19.51 -1.48
N ALA A 448 -4.75 20.22 -0.83
CA ALA A 448 -4.74 20.43 0.61
C ALA A 448 -5.26 21.82 0.96
N HIS A 449 -5.92 21.95 2.11
CA HIS A 449 -6.48 23.19 2.63
C HIS A 449 -6.01 23.41 4.08
N PRO A 450 -4.77 23.87 4.30
CA PRO A 450 -4.15 23.91 5.63
C PRO A 450 -4.92 24.74 6.67
N ASN A 451 -5.62 25.78 6.20
CA ASN A 451 -6.40 26.70 7.03
C ASN A 451 -7.85 26.25 7.26
N ARG A 452 -8.27 25.13 6.65
CA ARG A 452 -9.63 24.61 6.82
C ARG A 452 -9.69 23.64 7.99
N SER A 453 -10.71 23.82 8.83
CA SER A 453 -11.12 22.85 9.85
C SER A 453 -12.50 22.33 9.50
N VAL A 454 -12.65 21.01 9.45
CA VAL A 454 -13.88 20.31 9.11
C VAL A 454 -14.47 19.75 10.40
N ALA A 455 -15.56 20.36 10.87
CA ALA A 455 -16.27 19.89 12.05
C ALA A 455 -17.04 18.60 11.70
N VAL A 456 -16.72 17.52 12.41
CA VAL A 456 -17.40 16.23 12.27
C VAL A 456 -18.09 15.87 13.59
N THR A 457 -19.29 15.32 13.52
CA THR A 457 -19.95 14.63 14.63
C THR A 457 -20.13 13.17 14.27
N LEU A 458 -19.32 12.29 14.87
CA LEU A 458 -19.50 10.84 14.75
C LEU A 458 -20.53 10.37 15.78
N ARG A 459 -21.57 9.67 15.35
CA ARG A 459 -22.54 8.97 16.19
C ARG A 459 -22.51 7.47 15.88
N LEU A 460 -21.79 6.73 16.70
CA LEU A 460 -21.80 5.27 16.69
C LEU A 460 -22.88 4.77 17.66
N ARG A 461 -23.76 3.90 17.18
CA ARG A 461 -24.84 3.27 17.96
C ARG A 461 -24.88 1.76 17.71
N GLY A 462 -25.67 1.05 18.50
CA GLY A 462 -25.91 -0.38 18.30
C GLY A 462 -24.68 -1.24 18.60
N VAL A 463 -23.74 -0.74 19.41
CA VAL A 463 -22.58 -1.54 19.82
C VAL A 463 -23.08 -2.69 20.71
N PRO A 464 -22.86 -3.96 20.33
CA PRO A 464 -23.34 -5.09 21.12
C PRO A 464 -22.64 -5.13 22.49
N PRO A 465 -23.31 -5.64 23.53
CA PRO A 465 -22.70 -5.80 24.84
C PRO A 465 -21.51 -6.75 24.73
N GLY A 466 -20.41 -6.41 25.41
CA GLY A 466 -19.20 -7.21 25.41
C GLY A 466 -18.30 -6.87 26.59
N PRO A 467 -17.41 -7.79 27.01
CA PRO A 467 -16.53 -7.57 28.14
C PRO A 467 -15.55 -6.42 27.85
N GLY A 468 -15.38 -5.52 28.80
CA GLY A 468 -14.31 -4.51 28.80
C GLY A 468 -14.24 -3.66 27.52
N LEU A 469 -15.38 -3.26 26.94
CA LEU A 469 -15.44 -2.45 25.73
C LEU A 469 -14.62 -1.16 25.87
N VAL A 470 -13.66 -0.98 24.98
CA VAL A 470 -12.83 0.22 24.88
C VAL A 470 -12.82 0.74 23.45
N TYR A 471 -12.50 2.03 23.29
CA TYR A 471 -12.22 2.62 21.99
C TYR A 471 -10.87 3.33 21.97
N VAL A 472 -10.23 3.32 20.81
CA VAL A 472 -8.96 4.00 20.49
C VAL A 472 -9.17 4.85 19.24
N THR A 473 -8.56 6.04 19.21
CA THR A 473 -8.54 6.87 18.01
C THR A 473 -7.13 6.97 17.45
N ARG A 474 -6.97 6.82 16.13
CA ARG A 474 -5.71 7.07 15.40
C ARG A 474 -5.96 8.13 14.34
N TYR A 475 -5.18 9.20 14.36
CA TYR A 475 -5.38 10.38 13.53
C TYR A 475 -4.12 10.75 12.74
N LEU A 476 -4.30 11.09 11.45
CA LEU A 476 -3.26 11.58 10.55
C LEU A 476 -3.67 12.92 9.95
N ASP A 477 -2.77 13.90 9.96
CA ASP A 477 -2.83 15.09 9.12
C ASP A 477 -1.41 15.60 8.78
N ASN A 478 -1.33 16.58 7.89
CA ASN A 478 -0.06 17.14 7.43
C ASN A 478 0.71 17.91 8.52
N GLY A 479 0.04 18.36 9.59
CA GLY A 479 0.68 19.11 10.67
C GLY A 479 1.41 18.20 11.66
N LEU A 480 0.82 17.05 11.97
CA LEU A 480 1.25 16.15 13.03
C LEU A 480 1.99 14.92 12.52
N CYS A 481 1.66 14.44 11.31
CA CYS A 481 2.06 13.12 10.81
C CYS A 481 2.64 13.18 9.39
N SER A 482 3.51 14.16 9.13
CA SER A 482 4.20 14.30 7.84
C SER A 482 5.72 14.34 8.03
N PRO A 483 6.43 13.24 7.75
CA PRO A 483 7.90 13.23 7.72
C PRO A 483 8.49 14.20 6.68
N ASP A 484 7.80 14.42 5.56
CA ASP A 484 8.15 15.48 4.59
C ASP A 484 8.09 16.87 5.23
N GLY A 485 7.04 17.14 6.03
CA GLY A 485 6.91 18.37 6.78
C GLY A 485 8.09 18.61 7.75
N GLU A 486 8.50 17.58 8.49
CA GLU A 486 9.70 17.62 9.34
C GLU A 486 10.98 17.83 8.52
N TRP A 487 11.16 17.10 7.42
CA TRP A 487 12.30 17.24 6.52
C TRP A 487 12.43 18.67 5.97
N ARG A 488 11.31 19.29 5.57
CA ARG A 488 11.26 20.68 5.12
C ARG A 488 11.59 21.66 6.25
N ARG A 489 11.08 21.43 7.46
CA ARG A 489 11.41 22.24 8.65
C ARG A 489 12.90 22.22 8.98
N LEU A 490 13.55 21.08 8.74
CA LEU A 490 15.00 20.90 8.94
C LEU A 490 15.86 21.49 7.81
N GLY A 491 15.27 22.20 6.84
CA GLY A 491 16.00 22.80 5.73
C GLY A 491 16.26 21.86 4.55
N ARG A 492 15.50 20.77 4.41
CA ARG A 492 15.61 19.77 3.33
C ARG A 492 17.02 19.18 3.18
N PRO A 493 17.64 18.66 4.25
CA PRO A 493 18.97 18.07 4.18
C PRO A 493 19.00 16.93 3.16
N VAL A 494 19.97 16.96 2.25
CA VAL A 494 20.20 15.90 1.24
C VAL A 494 20.73 14.62 1.92
N PHE A 495 21.61 14.79 2.90
CA PHE A 495 22.15 13.72 3.74
C PHE A 495 21.80 14.00 5.21
N PRO A 496 20.58 13.64 5.66
CA PRO A 496 20.17 13.90 7.03
C PRO A 496 21.07 13.19 8.05
N THR A 497 21.31 13.83 9.20
CA THR A 497 22.00 13.20 10.34
C THR A 497 21.11 12.15 11.01
N ALA A 498 21.71 11.30 11.86
CA ALA A 498 20.94 10.34 12.67
C ALA A 498 19.86 11.01 13.53
N GLU A 499 20.15 12.19 14.09
CA GLU A 499 19.18 13.00 14.83
C GLU A 499 18.04 13.52 13.93
N GLN A 500 18.38 14.03 12.74
CA GLN A 500 17.37 14.49 11.78
C GLN A 500 16.47 13.33 11.31
N PHE A 501 17.03 12.13 11.12
CA PHE A 501 16.24 10.93 10.83
C PHE A 501 15.31 10.56 12.00
N ARG A 502 15.79 10.57 13.25
CA ARG A 502 14.93 10.36 14.44
C ARG A 502 13.78 11.37 14.48
N ARG A 503 14.06 12.65 14.17
CA ARG A 503 13.05 13.71 14.10
C ARG A 503 12.00 13.46 13.02
N MET A 504 12.40 13.08 11.82
CA MET A 504 11.47 12.76 10.73
C MET A 504 10.64 11.51 11.03
N ARG A 505 11.27 10.46 11.59
CA ARG A 505 10.59 9.20 11.98
C ARG A 505 9.52 9.40 13.05
N ALA A 506 9.70 10.38 13.93
CA ALA A 506 8.72 10.72 14.95
C ALA A 506 7.36 11.18 14.37
N ALA A 507 7.29 11.50 13.08
CA ALA A 507 6.06 11.87 12.36
C ALA A 507 5.48 10.75 11.45
N GLU A 508 6.01 9.52 11.50
CA GLU A 508 5.52 8.40 10.66
C GLU A 508 4.20 7.79 11.17
N ASP A 509 4.07 7.68 12.49
CA ASP A 509 2.91 7.07 13.16
C ASP A 509 1.77 8.07 13.37
N PRO A 510 0.50 7.59 13.37
CA PRO A 510 -0.63 8.43 13.69
C PRO A 510 -0.59 8.90 15.15
N VAL A 511 -1.22 10.04 15.42
CA VAL A 511 -1.51 10.45 16.78
C VAL A 511 -2.54 9.47 17.35
N ALA A 512 -2.15 8.72 18.37
CA ALA A 512 -2.97 7.71 19.01
C ALA A 512 -3.44 8.17 20.40
N ALA A 513 -4.74 8.11 20.65
CA ALA A 513 -5.27 8.25 22.01
C ALA A 513 -5.27 6.90 22.72
N ALA A 514 -4.86 6.87 23.98
CA ALA A 514 -4.91 5.67 24.81
C ALA A 514 -6.34 5.08 24.87
N PRO A 515 -6.49 3.76 25.08
CA PRO A 515 -7.80 3.11 25.21
C PRO A 515 -8.66 3.78 26.28
N ARG A 516 -9.91 4.09 25.92
CA ARG A 516 -10.91 4.64 26.84
C ARG A 516 -12.12 3.71 26.92
N PRO A 517 -12.70 3.48 28.12
CA PRO A 517 -13.94 2.73 28.24
C PRO A 517 -15.05 3.31 27.35
N LEU A 518 -15.81 2.44 26.69
CA LEU A 518 -16.98 2.85 25.93
C LEU A 518 -18.08 3.32 26.90
N PRO A 519 -18.80 4.43 26.61
CA PRO A 519 -19.94 4.84 27.43
C PRO A 519 -21.04 3.76 27.52
N ALA A 520 -21.80 3.78 28.62
CA ALA A 520 -22.92 2.88 28.82
C ALA A 520 -23.98 3.02 27.71
N GLY A 521 -24.71 1.93 27.43
CA GLY A 521 -25.80 1.92 26.45
C GLY A 521 -25.37 1.71 24.99
N GLY A 522 -24.13 1.27 24.73
CA GLY A 522 -23.68 0.84 23.40
C GLY A 522 -23.62 1.99 22.38
N ARG A 523 -23.29 3.19 22.86
CA ARG A 523 -23.26 4.43 22.06
C ARG A 523 -21.97 5.19 22.29
N LEU A 524 -21.42 5.79 21.23
CA LEU A 524 -20.27 6.67 21.29
C LEU A 524 -20.52 7.89 20.40
N THR A 525 -20.36 9.09 20.97
CA THR A 525 -20.42 10.34 20.21
C THR A 525 -19.10 11.08 20.33
N LEU A 526 -18.44 11.35 19.20
CA LEU A 526 -17.21 12.13 19.13
C LEU A 526 -17.44 13.36 18.25
N ARG A 527 -16.79 14.47 18.58
CA ARG A 527 -16.86 15.72 17.81
C ARG A 527 -15.47 16.21 17.38
N PRO A 528 -14.74 15.46 16.55
CA PRO A 528 -13.40 15.86 16.13
C PRO A 528 -13.46 17.04 15.15
N ALA A 529 -12.45 17.89 15.22
CA ALA A 529 -12.18 18.94 14.24
C ALA A 529 -11.07 18.46 13.30
N LEU A 530 -11.46 17.93 12.15
CA LEU A 530 -10.54 17.31 11.19
C LEU A 530 -9.85 18.38 10.33
N ARG A 531 -8.57 18.18 9.98
CA ARG A 531 -7.91 18.95 8.92
C ARG A 531 -8.27 18.42 7.54
N LEU A 532 -7.97 19.19 6.49
CA LEU A 532 -8.13 18.77 5.10
C LEU A 532 -6.77 18.87 4.39
N PRO A 533 -6.03 17.78 4.18
CA PRO A 533 -6.44 16.38 4.35
C PRO A 533 -6.33 15.85 5.79
N SER A 534 -7.09 14.80 6.10
CA SER A 534 -6.85 13.97 7.29
C SER A 534 -7.51 12.59 7.20
N LEU A 535 -7.06 11.69 8.07
CA LEU A 535 -7.68 10.39 8.33
C LEU A 535 -7.92 10.22 9.83
N LEU A 536 -9.08 9.69 10.20
CA LEU A 536 -9.42 9.31 11.57
C LEU A 536 -9.96 7.89 11.61
N LEU A 537 -9.24 6.99 12.27
CA LEU A 537 -9.75 5.67 12.63
C LEU A 537 -10.25 5.68 14.07
N VAL A 538 -11.50 5.29 14.29
CA VAL A 538 -12.06 4.95 15.60
C VAL A 538 -12.20 3.44 15.67
N HIS A 539 -11.44 2.81 16.56
CA HIS A 539 -11.41 1.36 16.72
C HIS A 539 -12.00 0.99 18.07
N VAL A 540 -13.12 0.28 18.06
CA VAL A 540 -13.84 -0.19 19.25
C VAL A 540 -13.61 -1.69 19.37
N CYS A 541 -13.19 -2.14 20.55
CA CYS A 541 -12.94 -3.55 20.80
C CYS A 541 -13.60 -4.00 22.11
N ALA A 542 -14.20 -5.19 22.08
CA ALA A 542 -14.42 -5.98 23.28
C ALA A 542 -13.13 -6.72 23.66
N ARG A 543 -12.96 -7.05 24.94
CA ARG A 543 -11.78 -7.71 25.48
C ARG A 543 -11.81 -9.21 25.17
N PRO A 544 -10.85 -9.75 24.41
CA PRO A 544 -10.69 -11.20 24.28
C PRO A 544 -10.38 -11.84 25.62
N GLU A 545 -10.78 -13.10 25.81
CA GLU A 545 -10.50 -13.84 27.05
C GLU A 545 -8.99 -14.00 27.26
N LYS A 546 -8.28 -14.44 26.20
CA LYS A 546 -6.82 -14.61 26.22
C LYS A 546 -6.07 -13.34 25.82
N ALA A 547 -4.83 -13.24 26.27
CA ALA A 547 -3.88 -12.21 25.84
C ALA A 547 -3.43 -12.46 24.38
N PRO A 548 -2.76 -11.50 23.72
CA PRO A 548 -2.21 -11.69 22.37
C PRO A 548 -1.28 -12.90 22.26
N GLY A 549 -1.23 -13.49 21.08
CA GLY A 549 -0.25 -14.53 20.75
C GLY A 549 1.15 -13.98 20.53
N GLN A 550 2.07 -14.87 20.14
CA GLN A 550 3.50 -14.58 20.02
C GLN A 550 3.82 -13.83 18.72
N VAL A 551 4.78 -12.90 18.80
CA VAL A 551 5.44 -12.30 17.62
C VAL A 551 6.45 -13.29 17.05
N THR A 552 6.50 -13.46 15.73
CA THR A 552 7.42 -14.42 15.08
C THR A 552 8.28 -13.75 14.02
N ARG A 553 9.29 -14.48 13.51
CA ARG A 553 10.17 -14.06 12.40
C ARG A 553 10.87 -12.71 12.65
N LEU A 554 11.22 -12.42 13.90
CA LEU A 554 12.04 -11.25 14.23
C LEU A 554 13.37 -11.36 13.48
N ARG A 555 13.79 -10.27 12.85
CA ARG A 555 15.10 -10.12 12.19
C ARG A 555 15.67 -8.73 12.47
N ALA A 556 16.99 -8.63 12.52
CA ALA A 556 17.72 -7.38 12.65
C ALA A 556 18.53 -7.12 11.37
N LEU A 557 18.18 -6.08 10.63
CA LEU A 557 18.80 -5.71 9.35
C LEU A 557 19.74 -4.50 9.57
N PRO A 558 21.04 -4.59 9.26
CA PRO A 558 21.98 -3.48 9.46
C PRO A 558 21.66 -2.30 8.54
N LEU A 559 21.66 -1.07 9.06
CA LEU A 559 21.56 0.13 8.22
C LEU A 559 22.93 0.77 8.01
N THR A 560 23.57 1.12 9.12
CA THR A 560 24.90 1.73 9.18
C THR A 560 25.41 1.58 10.61
N GLN A 561 26.63 2.07 10.89
CA GLN A 561 27.16 2.04 12.25
C GLN A 561 26.18 2.71 13.24
N GLY A 562 25.86 2.00 14.31
CA GLY A 562 24.95 2.39 15.37
C GLY A 562 23.47 2.34 14.98
N GLN A 563 23.09 1.73 13.86
CA GLN A 563 21.70 1.70 13.38
C GLN A 563 21.31 0.38 12.72
N LEU A 564 20.11 -0.10 13.06
CA LEU A 564 19.51 -1.28 12.45
C LEU A 564 17.99 -1.15 12.34
N VAL A 565 17.40 -2.00 11.51
CA VAL A 565 15.95 -2.21 11.41
C VAL A 565 15.58 -3.52 12.10
N LEU A 566 14.62 -3.47 13.01
CA LEU A 566 13.92 -4.66 13.50
C LEU A 566 12.64 -4.84 12.68
N VAL A 567 12.43 -6.03 12.11
CA VAL A 567 11.22 -6.40 11.38
C VAL A 567 10.71 -7.74 11.89
N TRP A 568 9.40 -7.92 11.99
CA TRP A 568 8.77 -9.14 12.50
C TRP A 568 7.44 -9.44 11.81
N SER A 569 6.84 -10.59 12.14
CA SER A 569 5.51 -11.00 11.69
C SER A 569 4.50 -10.97 12.83
N ASP A 570 3.26 -10.63 12.49
CA ASP A 570 2.10 -10.66 13.38
C ASP A 570 1.16 -11.84 13.10
N GLU A 571 1.60 -12.84 12.31
CA GLU A 571 0.76 -13.94 11.83
C GLU A 571 0.13 -14.80 12.94
N HIS A 572 0.72 -14.82 14.14
CA HIS A 572 0.24 -15.58 15.30
C HIS A 572 -0.18 -14.69 16.48
N VAL A 573 -0.22 -13.37 16.30
CA VAL A 573 -0.63 -12.44 17.37
C VAL A 573 -2.14 -12.52 17.65
N GLY A 574 -2.95 -12.85 16.64
CA GLY A 574 -4.39 -13.05 16.75
C GLY A 574 -5.17 -11.73 16.63
N SER A 575 -5.65 -11.20 17.75
CA SER A 575 -6.52 -10.01 17.77
C SER A 575 -5.83 -8.76 17.19
N LYS A 576 -6.63 -7.90 16.55
CA LYS A 576 -6.21 -6.58 16.03
C LYS A 576 -6.23 -5.47 17.09
N CYS A 577 -6.71 -5.75 18.31
CA CYS A 577 -6.87 -4.78 19.39
C CYS A 577 -5.54 -4.47 20.10
N LEU A 578 -4.53 -4.08 19.32
CA LEU A 578 -3.15 -3.87 19.74
C LEU A 578 -2.85 -2.39 19.94
N TRP A 579 -2.29 -2.07 21.11
CA TRP A 579 -1.78 -0.74 21.42
C TRP A 579 -0.44 -0.48 20.72
N THR A 580 0.52 -1.38 20.91
CA THR A 580 1.88 -1.28 20.38
C THR A 580 2.59 -2.64 20.44
N TYR A 581 3.81 -2.69 19.89
CA TYR A 581 4.77 -3.75 20.19
C TYR A 581 5.84 -3.27 21.17
N GLU A 582 5.97 -3.93 22.31
CA GLU A 582 7.08 -3.69 23.23
C GLU A 582 8.35 -4.33 22.66
N ILE A 583 9.41 -3.54 22.55
CA ILE A 583 10.73 -3.98 22.08
C ILE A 583 11.68 -3.90 23.27
N GLN A 584 12.41 -4.98 23.52
CA GLN A 584 13.46 -4.99 24.53
C GLN A 584 14.82 -5.29 23.92
N PHE A 585 15.85 -4.69 24.50
CA PHE A 585 17.24 -4.84 24.12
C PHE A 585 18.10 -5.24 25.31
N SER A 586 18.97 -6.22 25.12
CA SER A 586 19.97 -6.66 26.09
C SER A 586 21.36 -6.47 25.49
N GLN A 587 22.15 -5.56 26.06
CA GLN A 587 23.54 -5.36 25.67
C GLN A 587 24.44 -6.29 26.50
N ASP A 588 25.37 -6.99 25.85
CA ASP A 588 26.39 -7.84 26.49
C ASP A 588 25.84 -8.89 27.48
N GLY A 589 24.66 -9.47 27.19
CA GLY A 589 24.03 -10.48 28.05
C GLY A 589 23.47 -9.94 29.37
N LYS A 590 23.35 -8.61 29.53
CA LYS A 590 22.70 -7.97 30.68
C LYS A 590 21.17 -8.19 30.65
N ALA A 591 20.48 -7.74 31.69
CA ALA A 591 19.03 -7.74 31.71
C ALA A 591 18.44 -6.96 30.52
N TYR A 592 17.35 -7.47 29.95
CA TYR A 592 16.61 -6.79 28.89
C TYR A 592 15.99 -5.49 29.39
N THR A 593 16.23 -4.40 28.67
CA THR A 593 15.63 -3.09 28.93
C THR A 593 14.64 -2.70 27.82
N PRO A 594 13.47 -2.11 28.15
CA PRO A 594 12.54 -1.62 27.15
C PRO A 594 13.11 -0.45 26.35
N ILE A 595 12.94 -0.48 25.03
CA ILE A 595 13.23 0.66 24.16
C ILE A 595 12.03 1.62 24.19
N SER A 596 12.24 2.82 24.72
CA SER A 596 11.22 3.87 24.76
C SER A 596 10.95 4.42 23.36
N ARG A 597 9.68 4.39 22.91
CA ARG A 597 9.26 4.85 21.58
C ARG A 597 7.79 5.25 21.54
N LYS A 598 7.37 5.93 20.47
CA LYS A 598 5.95 6.18 20.19
C LYS A 598 5.19 4.85 20.00
N PRO A 599 3.92 4.75 20.43
CA PRO A 599 3.12 3.56 20.22
C PRO A 599 2.90 3.33 18.72
N SER A 600 3.19 2.11 18.26
CA SER A 600 3.00 1.75 16.85
C SER A 600 2.67 0.27 16.71
N THR A 601 1.71 -0.01 15.83
CA THR A 601 1.32 -1.34 15.38
C THR A 601 1.98 -1.74 14.06
N PHE A 602 2.89 -0.93 13.52
CA PHE A 602 3.68 -1.34 12.36
C PHE A 602 4.70 -2.40 12.76
N ASN A 603 4.88 -3.43 11.93
CA ASN A 603 5.74 -4.57 12.25
C ASN A 603 7.22 -4.33 11.92
N LEU A 604 7.65 -3.07 12.02
CA LEU A 604 9.01 -2.63 11.73
C LEU A 604 9.37 -1.42 12.61
N PHE A 605 10.60 -1.39 13.09
CA PHE A 605 11.14 -0.27 13.86
C PHE A 605 12.62 -0.05 13.54
N VAL A 606 13.01 1.20 13.29
CA VAL A 606 14.42 1.58 13.15
C VAL A 606 15.00 1.93 14.51
N PHE A 607 15.95 1.14 14.98
CA PHE A 607 16.68 1.40 16.22
C PHE A 607 17.94 2.22 15.91
N SER A 608 17.97 3.45 16.41
CA SER A 608 19.09 4.39 16.28
C SER A 608 19.28 5.09 17.63
N PRO A 609 19.92 4.42 18.62
CA PRO A 609 20.16 5.01 19.93
C PRO A 609 21.21 6.12 19.86
N ASP A 610 21.10 7.12 20.75
CA ASP A 610 22.03 8.26 20.80
C ASP A 610 23.48 7.83 21.10
N THR A 611 23.63 6.71 21.81
CA THR A 611 24.93 6.12 22.15
C THR A 611 25.57 5.34 20.99
N GLY A 612 24.81 5.00 19.96
CA GLY A 612 25.23 4.07 18.89
C GLY A 612 25.36 2.61 19.35
N ALA A 613 25.02 2.27 20.60
CA ALA A 613 25.16 0.91 21.12
C ALA A 613 24.01 0.00 20.63
N VAL A 614 24.30 -0.85 19.64
CA VAL A 614 23.31 -1.75 19.01
C VAL A 614 23.66 -3.24 19.10
N SER A 615 24.90 -3.59 19.46
CA SER A 615 25.31 -4.99 19.65
C SER A 615 24.68 -5.60 20.90
N GLY A 616 24.04 -6.76 20.76
CA GLY A 616 23.31 -7.42 21.84
C GLY A 616 22.20 -8.33 21.32
N SER A 617 21.14 -8.51 22.10
CA SER A 617 19.98 -9.33 21.71
C SER A 617 18.69 -8.54 21.80
N TYR A 618 17.80 -8.75 20.83
CA TYR A 618 16.50 -8.09 20.72
C TYR A 618 15.37 -9.10 20.86
N ARG A 619 14.26 -8.67 21.47
CA ARG A 619 13.00 -9.44 21.49
C ARG A 619 11.80 -8.51 21.46
N VAL A 620 10.70 -8.98 20.87
CA VAL A 620 9.48 -8.17 20.65
C VAL A 620 8.25 -8.91 21.14
N ARG A 621 7.27 -8.20 21.72
CA ARG A 621 5.94 -8.76 22.04
C ARG A 621 4.83 -7.77 21.78
N ALA A 622 3.64 -8.27 21.49
CA ALA A 622 2.45 -7.45 21.35
C ALA A 622 1.92 -6.99 22.73
N LEU A 623 1.40 -5.77 22.80
CA LEU A 623 0.63 -5.25 23.93
C LEU A 623 -0.78 -4.87 23.45
N ASP A 624 -1.81 -5.44 24.06
CA ASP A 624 -3.20 -5.13 23.73
C ASP A 624 -3.72 -3.84 24.39
N TYR A 625 -4.96 -3.46 24.09
CA TYR A 625 -5.62 -2.29 24.67
C TYR A 625 -5.89 -2.37 26.18
N TRP A 626 -5.74 -3.54 26.80
CA TRP A 626 -5.90 -3.76 28.23
C TRP A 626 -4.56 -3.99 28.93
N ALA A 627 -3.46 -3.54 28.31
CA ALA A 627 -2.10 -3.66 28.81
C ALA A 627 -1.67 -5.10 29.09
N ARG A 628 -2.24 -6.09 28.38
CA ARG A 628 -1.81 -7.48 28.49
C ARG A 628 -0.72 -7.78 27.46
N PRO A 629 0.45 -8.29 27.90
CA PRO A 629 1.49 -8.73 26.99
C PRO A 629 1.17 -10.11 26.40
N GLY A 630 1.46 -10.27 25.11
CA GLY A 630 1.69 -11.60 24.54
C GLY A 630 3.07 -12.14 24.92
N PRO A 631 3.38 -13.41 24.58
CA PRO A 631 4.72 -13.96 24.70
C PRO A 631 5.73 -13.17 23.87
N PHE A 632 6.98 -13.10 24.34
CA PHE A 632 8.08 -12.58 23.53
C PHE A 632 8.36 -13.48 22.34
N SER A 633 8.77 -12.89 21.22
CA SER A 633 9.43 -13.59 20.14
C SER A 633 10.68 -14.31 20.64
N ASP A 634 11.15 -15.27 19.84
CA ASP A 634 12.52 -15.77 20.01
C ASP A 634 13.50 -14.59 19.93
N PRO A 635 14.52 -14.54 20.81
CA PRO A 635 15.52 -13.49 20.78
C PRO A 635 16.36 -13.54 19.49
N VAL A 636 16.70 -12.37 18.96
CA VAL A 636 17.61 -12.22 17.82
C VAL A 636 18.90 -11.56 18.29
N PRO A 637 20.04 -12.26 18.24
CA PRO A 637 21.34 -11.65 18.47
C PRO A 637 21.72 -10.76 17.28
N TYR A 638 22.39 -9.67 17.56
CA TYR A 638 22.98 -8.77 16.58
C TYR A 638 24.36 -8.36 17.05
N LEU A 639 25.34 -8.48 16.17
CA LEU A 639 26.70 -8.04 16.42
C LEU A 639 27.07 -7.07 15.30
N GLU A 640 27.31 -5.82 15.67
CA GLU A 640 27.87 -4.85 14.75
C GLU A 640 29.34 -5.21 14.48
N VAL A 641 29.69 -5.39 13.20
CA VAL A 641 31.06 -5.64 12.77
C VAL A 641 31.67 -4.30 12.34
N PRO A 642 32.66 -3.75 13.07
CA PRO A 642 33.30 -2.51 12.67
C PRO A 642 34.06 -2.69 11.35
N VAL A 643 33.81 -1.81 10.37
CA VAL A 643 34.63 -1.77 9.16
C VAL A 643 35.93 -1.01 9.48
N PRO A 644 37.12 -1.57 9.18
CA PRO A 644 38.38 -0.87 9.40
C PRO A 644 38.38 0.48 8.68
N ARG A 645 38.72 1.57 9.39
CA ARG A 645 38.90 2.88 8.77
C ARG A 645 40.11 2.80 7.84
N GLY A 646 39.88 2.73 6.53
CA GLY A 646 40.93 2.97 5.54
C GLY A 646 41.55 4.36 5.73
N PRO A 647 42.78 4.61 5.24
CA PRO A 647 43.48 5.87 5.45
C PRO A 647 42.62 7.06 4.98
N PRO A 648 42.70 8.22 5.67
CA PRO A 648 41.99 9.41 5.26
C PRO A 648 42.36 9.74 3.81
N SER A 649 41.35 9.97 2.98
CA SER A 649 41.55 10.51 1.64
C SER A 649 42.20 11.89 1.81
N PRO A 650 43.29 12.23 1.09
CA PRO A 650 43.85 13.57 1.15
C PRO A 650 42.75 14.57 0.74
N GLY A 651 42.47 15.52 1.62
CA GLY A 651 41.47 16.55 1.38
C GLY A 651 41.85 17.37 0.15
N ASN A 652 40.89 17.61 -0.74
CA ASN A 652 41.01 18.71 -1.69
C ASN A 652 40.64 20.02 -0.95
N PRO A 653 41.43 21.10 -1.16
CA PRO A 653 41.34 22.35 -0.41
C PRO A 653 40.01 23.09 -0.56
#